data_AF-A0A8H5PET5-F1
#
_entry.id   AF-A0A8H5PET5-F1
#
_cell.length_a   1.000
_cell.length_b   1.000
_cell.length_c   1.000
_cell.angle_alpha   90.00
_cell.angle_beta   90.00
_cell.angle_gamma   90.00
#
_symmetry.space_group_name_H-M   'P 1'
#
loop_
_entity.id
_entity.type
_entity.pdbx_description
1 polymer ?
#
loop_
_entity_poly.entity_id
_entity_poly.type
_entity_poly.pdbx_seq_one_letter_code
_entity_poly.pdbx_strand_id
1 'polypeptide(L)'
;MKLSYSIVSILPLAAHFISAELRCRPEGAVLPRPTALTKSPIFTAAATNLTETLNAALSGSITAGWPTSNVSFSLAVVSADQDDPGVPIWEYHHLAAANTKGTKRLDRDSQYLIGSITKVFTDYLLLKSGMDLDAPVTEYLPGLDGKSKIRWRDVSLRMLASYLGGTPANYGFSDFYLLKEVFLAYGFPPIDDDDYPTCGVIGLNRGCTGQDMLSGMRESYPQTTPNERPAYSNMAFILLGMALEEYTGNTYAQLLEEVVSCPLDMKDTFPSPGDDDKAVIPPGDSSWGSDYKLNTPAGGLVSSLSDLSKFSHALLSRTLNMTSTEINGWLKPNAFAGNAYTLTGMPWEILRLSNLTPDHPHAVTVYGKSGGAQNYRSQLSFVDDYGLAIIILTAGPMKAAPILTNAMLSTFIDVADEVSREQVKRYEQRYMSDHQDDVPIEAALAQDNGLMILASLHRNGTDVLSSITDIWGLTLGDFLPGVGPKIRVFPSQLRKNATLDGETVVKEVWHLWPDLNSGFETGLPGNWIEEMNCVGWSIQDWVHYGAPTMAGPRKSKPAPPKGPSTTLVLDNGASTIKAGLIHSSTIPSEPRIIPNVIARDRTRKVYVASELEKCRDFGEIQFRRPVEKGFIVNWEAQKEIWDREIFEREELEPKDARLILAEPPNGLPILQANCDQIVFEEYGFASYYRGIGSTFNAYHDVQNIFRTPQEAPTVANTPAEAVMVIDSGYSHTTITPVLRGQPLQSAIKRLDVGGKVLTNYLTRLISLRHFDMRNDTYIVNEMKELSCYVSADFKADLEKSWKGTRGERRPDYLSGGGIAKDYILPDFHTRFKGTLVDYDPARHSKARKLAAQSEEDALTLRNERFAVPEILFNPSDAGIRQPGLADLVYDSLQELPIGLWPALLANIIVVGGNTHFDGFIQRLQKEVVQRVPDDCIVRVARPADPVTHTWFGGANLACHTNIEGLAVTKAEYEEHGASWVAKKFAAGLGT
;
A
#
# COMPACT_ATOMS: atom_id res chain seq x y z
N MET A 1 -40.45 -36.72 10.86
CA MET A 1 -41.57 -36.69 9.90
C MET A 1 -41.01 -37.03 8.53
N LYS A 2 -41.69 -37.88 7.77
CA LYS A 2 -41.18 -38.73 6.67
C LYS A 2 -40.89 -37.97 5.36
N LEU A 3 -39.96 -38.53 4.58
CA LEU A 3 -39.73 -38.26 3.15
C LEU A 3 -40.96 -38.57 2.27
N SER A 4 -41.06 -37.87 1.14
CA SER A 4 -41.68 -38.34 -0.10
C SER A 4 -40.79 -38.00 -1.29
N TYR A 5 -40.26 -39.03 -1.96
CA TYR A 5 -39.44 -39.02 -3.17
C TYR A 5 -40.30 -38.96 -4.46
N SER A 6 -39.64 -38.62 -5.59
CA SER A 6 -39.91 -39.09 -6.98
C SER A 6 -40.99 -38.35 -7.82
N ILE A 7 -40.84 -38.00 -9.12
CA ILE A 7 -39.92 -38.33 -10.24
C ILE A 7 -40.09 -37.18 -11.28
N VAL A 8 -39.04 -36.45 -11.69
CA VAL A 8 -38.20 -36.60 -12.90
C VAL A 8 -38.94 -36.51 -14.26
N SER A 9 -38.73 -35.39 -14.96
CA SER A 9 -38.62 -35.25 -16.42
C SER A 9 -37.33 -34.44 -16.66
N ILE A 10 -36.17 -35.06 -16.88
CA ILE A 10 -35.59 -35.43 -18.20
C ILE A 10 -35.62 -34.26 -19.22
N LEU A 11 -34.53 -33.47 -19.19
CA LEU A 11 -33.78 -32.85 -20.31
C LEU A 11 -34.44 -31.70 -21.11
N PRO A 12 -33.66 -30.67 -21.52
CA PRO A 12 -32.33 -30.79 -22.15
C PRO A 12 -31.18 -30.53 -21.17
N LEU A 13 -30.35 -31.53 -20.81
CA LEU A 13 -29.05 -31.74 -21.46
C LEU A 13 -29.09 -31.37 -22.96
N ALA A 14 -28.86 -30.08 -23.23
CA ALA A 14 -28.23 -29.56 -24.44
C ALA A 14 -28.06 -28.04 -24.29
N ALA A 15 -27.48 -27.60 -23.19
CA ALA A 15 -26.82 -26.29 -23.07
C ALA A 15 -25.75 -26.34 -21.97
N HIS A 16 -25.03 -27.47 -21.86
CA HIS A 16 -23.59 -27.30 -21.65
C HIS A 16 -23.09 -26.80 -22.99
N PHE A 17 -23.25 -25.49 -23.24
CA PHE A 17 -22.39 -24.86 -24.22
C PHE A 17 -20.98 -25.17 -23.74
N ILE A 18 -20.23 -25.84 -24.59
CA ILE A 18 -18.81 -26.09 -24.42
C ILE A 18 -18.15 -24.70 -24.50
N SER A 19 -18.31 -23.92 -23.43
CA SER A 19 -17.52 -22.72 -23.20
C SER A 19 -16.11 -23.25 -23.00
N ALA A 20 -15.21 -22.92 -23.93
CA ALA A 20 -13.79 -23.07 -23.67
C ALA A 20 -13.52 -22.47 -22.29
N GLU A 21 -12.93 -23.23 -21.36
CA GLU A 21 -12.79 -22.81 -19.97
C GLU A 21 -11.84 -21.60 -19.90
N LEU A 22 -12.39 -20.38 -20.07
CA LEU A 22 -11.70 -19.09 -19.94
C LEU A 22 -11.42 -18.75 -18.47
N ARG A 23 -11.38 -19.76 -17.60
CA ARG A 23 -11.10 -19.64 -16.17
C ARG A 23 -9.67 -19.15 -16.00
N CYS A 24 -9.48 -18.06 -15.26
CA CYS A 24 -8.18 -17.48 -14.97
C CYS A 24 -7.26 -17.22 -16.17
N ARG A 25 -7.84 -17.00 -17.35
CA ARG A 25 -7.12 -16.50 -18.53
C ARG A 25 -6.38 -15.19 -18.22
N PRO A 26 -5.35 -14.82 -19.01
CA PRO A 26 -4.77 -13.49 -18.97
C PRO A 26 -5.85 -12.41 -19.11
N GLU A 27 -5.74 -11.34 -18.32
CA GLU A 27 -6.67 -10.22 -18.34
C GLU A 27 -6.60 -9.45 -19.67
N GLY A 28 -7.71 -8.88 -20.12
CA GLY A 28 -7.84 -8.13 -21.39
C GLY A 28 -8.70 -8.82 -22.44
N ALA A 29 -8.55 -8.41 -23.71
CA ALA A 29 -9.31 -8.94 -24.84
C ALA A 29 -9.06 -10.45 -25.08
N VAL A 30 -10.13 -11.20 -25.37
CA VAL A 30 -10.03 -12.63 -25.72
C VAL A 30 -9.54 -12.86 -27.15
N LEU A 31 -9.77 -11.90 -28.04
CA LEU A 31 -9.40 -11.89 -29.45
C LEU A 31 -8.91 -10.48 -29.83
N PRO A 32 -8.19 -10.30 -30.95
CA PRO A 32 -7.79 -8.98 -31.41
C PRO A 32 -8.98 -8.04 -31.56
N ARG A 33 -8.78 -6.78 -31.21
CA ARG A 33 -9.77 -5.72 -31.41
C ARG A 33 -10.31 -5.76 -32.85
N PRO A 34 -11.63 -5.68 -33.05
CA PRO A 34 -12.21 -5.64 -34.38
C PRO A 34 -11.81 -4.32 -35.05
N THR A 35 -11.69 -4.36 -36.38
CA THR A 35 -11.37 -3.19 -37.21
C THR A 35 -12.39 -3.03 -38.32
N ALA A 36 -12.55 -1.82 -38.83
CA ALA A 36 -13.49 -1.46 -39.88
C ALA A 36 -14.91 -2.00 -39.65
N LEU A 37 -15.43 -1.82 -38.42
CA LEU A 37 -16.74 -2.33 -38.01
C LEU A 37 -17.86 -1.94 -38.97
N THR A 38 -17.84 -0.72 -39.52
CA THR A 38 -18.81 -0.23 -40.52
C THR A 38 -18.80 -1.00 -41.84
N LYS A 39 -17.73 -1.74 -42.16
CA LYS A 39 -17.64 -2.62 -43.33
C LYS A 39 -18.14 -4.03 -43.05
N SER A 40 -18.36 -4.40 -41.78
CA SER A 40 -18.89 -5.71 -41.41
C SER A 40 -20.40 -5.77 -41.67
N PRO A 41 -20.88 -6.80 -42.39
CA PRO A 41 -22.31 -7.07 -42.52
C PRO A 41 -22.99 -7.34 -41.17
N ILE A 42 -22.28 -7.95 -40.22
CA ILE A 42 -22.79 -8.30 -38.88
C ILE A 42 -23.11 -7.00 -38.13
N PHE A 43 -22.15 -6.06 -38.10
CA PHE A 43 -22.33 -4.76 -37.46
C PHE A 43 -23.43 -3.94 -38.13
N THR A 44 -23.42 -3.86 -39.46
CA THR A 44 -24.42 -3.09 -40.20
C THR A 44 -25.83 -3.62 -39.95
N ALA A 45 -26.02 -4.95 -39.96
CA ALA A 45 -27.31 -5.56 -39.69
C ALA A 45 -27.80 -5.27 -38.25
N ALA A 46 -26.92 -5.37 -37.25
CA ALA A 46 -27.28 -5.09 -35.87
C ALA A 46 -27.62 -3.60 -35.64
N ALA A 47 -26.84 -2.70 -36.24
CA ALA A 47 -27.10 -1.26 -36.21
C ALA A 47 -28.46 -0.92 -36.85
N THR A 48 -28.80 -1.53 -37.99
CA THR A 48 -30.12 -1.38 -38.62
C THR A 48 -31.23 -1.93 -37.73
N ASN A 49 -31.07 -3.14 -37.18
CA ASN A 49 -32.07 -3.76 -36.31
C ASN A 49 -32.33 -2.93 -35.03
N LEU A 50 -31.27 -2.41 -34.40
CA LEU A 50 -31.44 -1.53 -33.24
C LEU A 50 -32.13 -0.22 -33.63
N THR A 51 -31.81 0.34 -34.79
CA THR A 51 -32.49 1.54 -35.33
C THR A 51 -33.99 1.28 -35.52
N GLU A 52 -34.36 0.14 -36.10
CA GLU A 52 -35.75 -0.28 -36.27
C GLU A 52 -36.45 -0.51 -34.93
N THR A 53 -35.77 -1.14 -33.97
CA THR A 53 -36.28 -1.37 -32.61
C THR A 53 -36.53 -0.05 -31.87
N LEU A 54 -35.62 0.91 -31.99
CA LEU A 54 -35.79 2.26 -31.43
C LEU A 54 -36.97 2.97 -32.10
N ASN A 55 -37.08 2.91 -33.43
CA ASN A 55 -38.22 3.47 -34.16
C ASN A 55 -39.55 2.83 -33.71
N ALA A 56 -39.58 1.51 -33.50
CA ALA A 56 -40.75 0.79 -32.99
C ALA A 56 -41.10 1.18 -31.56
N ALA A 57 -40.11 1.47 -30.71
CA ALA A 57 -40.34 1.97 -29.35
C ALA A 57 -40.94 3.38 -29.37
N LEU A 58 -40.44 4.24 -30.26
CA LEU A 58 -40.92 5.62 -30.42
C LEU A 58 -42.32 5.70 -31.04
N SER A 59 -42.65 4.82 -31.98
CA SER A 59 -43.99 4.72 -32.57
C SER A 59 -45.02 4.10 -31.62
N GLY A 60 -44.58 3.50 -30.51
CA GLY A 60 -45.42 2.75 -29.58
C GLY A 60 -45.76 1.33 -30.05
N SER A 61 -45.10 0.83 -31.10
CA SER A 61 -45.22 -0.56 -31.55
C SER A 61 -44.63 -1.55 -30.53
N ILE A 62 -43.62 -1.12 -29.76
CA ILE A 62 -43.14 -1.82 -28.56
C ILE A 62 -43.11 -0.86 -27.37
N THR A 63 -43.10 -1.42 -26.16
CA THR A 63 -43.06 -0.61 -24.94
C THR A 63 -41.65 -0.05 -24.74
N ALA A 64 -41.48 1.27 -24.86
CA ALA A 64 -40.22 1.94 -24.58
C ALA A 64 -39.82 1.87 -23.08
N GLY A 65 -40.79 1.98 -22.17
CA GLY A 65 -40.52 2.09 -20.73
C GLY A 65 -40.20 3.51 -20.23
N TRP A 66 -40.30 4.50 -21.12
CA TRP A 66 -40.25 5.93 -20.81
C TRP A 66 -41.27 6.71 -21.69
N PRO A 67 -41.65 7.95 -21.31
CA PRO A 67 -42.56 8.76 -22.12
C PRO A 67 -41.84 9.30 -23.37
N THR A 68 -42.02 8.63 -24.52
CA THR A 68 -41.32 8.93 -25.79
C THR A 68 -41.61 10.34 -26.33
N SER A 69 -42.76 10.91 -26.01
CA SER A 69 -43.13 12.29 -26.34
C SER A 69 -42.36 13.35 -25.55
N ASN A 70 -41.71 12.97 -24.44
CA ASN A 70 -41.11 13.90 -23.47
C ASN A 70 -39.59 13.74 -23.33
N VAL A 71 -38.98 12.72 -23.93
CA VAL A 71 -37.54 12.46 -23.82
C VAL A 71 -36.90 12.62 -25.19
N SER A 72 -36.03 13.62 -25.33
CA SER A 72 -35.15 13.74 -26.49
C SER A 72 -33.81 13.08 -26.18
N PHE A 73 -33.18 12.43 -27.15
CA PHE A 73 -31.90 11.76 -26.92
C PHE A 73 -31.03 11.64 -28.16
N SER A 74 -29.73 11.56 -27.93
CA SER A 74 -28.69 11.29 -28.93
C SER A 74 -27.83 10.14 -28.45
N LEU A 75 -27.60 9.17 -29.33
CA LEU A 75 -26.83 7.94 -29.07
C LEU A 75 -25.67 7.87 -30.05
N ALA A 76 -24.52 7.36 -29.62
CA ALA A 76 -23.39 7.08 -30.50
C ALA A 76 -22.68 5.79 -30.14
N VAL A 77 -22.11 5.14 -31.17
CA VAL A 77 -21.02 4.17 -31.07
C VAL A 77 -19.79 4.77 -31.72
N VAL A 78 -18.69 4.81 -30.97
CA VAL A 78 -17.39 5.36 -31.37
C VAL A 78 -16.40 4.19 -31.44
N SER A 79 -15.54 4.18 -32.45
CA SER A 79 -14.50 3.16 -32.62
C SER A 79 -13.11 3.80 -32.61
N ALA A 80 -12.11 3.05 -32.12
CA ALA A 80 -10.71 3.45 -32.12
C ALA A 80 -10.11 3.70 -33.52
N ASP A 81 -10.79 3.22 -34.58
CA ASP A 81 -10.32 3.25 -35.96
C ASP A 81 -11.28 3.98 -36.93
N GLN A 82 -12.19 4.81 -36.40
CA GLN A 82 -13.08 5.63 -37.22
C GLN A 82 -12.30 6.73 -37.95
N ASP A 83 -12.74 7.08 -39.17
CA ASP A 83 -12.02 8.01 -40.05
C ASP A 83 -11.99 9.45 -39.50
N ASP A 84 -13.12 9.93 -38.96
CA ASP A 84 -13.26 11.26 -38.37
C ASP A 84 -13.59 11.13 -36.87
N PRO A 85 -12.74 11.65 -35.96
CA PRO A 85 -12.98 11.58 -34.51
C PRO A 85 -14.31 12.17 -34.05
N GLY A 86 -14.86 13.17 -34.76
CA GLY A 86 -16.15 13.80 -34.44
C GLY A 86 -17.37 13.13 -35.05
N VAL A 87 -17.18 12.09 -35.88
CA VAL A 87 -18.28 11.36 -36.55
C VAL A 87 -18.31 9.92 -36.04
N PRO A 88 -19.23 9.59 -35.13
CA PRO A 88 -19.39 8.22 -34.65
C PRO A 88 -19.66 7.23 -35.79
N ILE A 89 -19.22 5.98 -35.63
CA ILE A 89 -19.48 4.91 -36.61
C ILE A 89 -20.96 4.52 -36.70
N TRP A 90 -21.74 4.87 -35.68
CA TRP A 90 -23.19 4.85 -35.69
C TRP A 90 -23.71 5.92 -34.74
N GLU A 91 -24.77 6.63 -35.14
CA GLU A 91 -25.47 7.58 -34.29
C GLU A 91 -26.99 7.51 -34.52
N TYR A 92 -27.75 7.88 -33.50
CA TYR A 92 -29.20 7.95 -33.57
C TYR A 92 -29.72 9.12 -32.74
N HIS A 93 -30.64 9.89 -33.32
CA HIS A 93 -31.18 11.11 -32.73
C HIS A 93 -32.71 11.06 -32.70
N HIS A 94 -33.30 11.37 -31.56
CA HIS A 94 -34.74 11.54 -31.40
C HIS A 94 -35.05 12.86 -30.70
N LEU A 95 -35.77 13.75 -31.39
CA LEU A 95 -36.30 14.98 -30.82
C LEU A 95 -37.76 14.75 -30.41
N ALA A 96 -38.02 14.88 -29.11
CA ALA A 96 -39.35 14.62 -28.57
C ALA A 96 -40.36 15.71 -28.98
N ALA A 97 -41.59 15.34 -29.30
CA ALA A 97 -42.61 16.30 -29.73
C ALA A 97 -42.94 17.37 -28.67
N ALA A 98 -42.81 17.05 -27.37
CA ALA A 98 -43.00 18.02 -26.30
C ALA A 98 -41.80 18.95 -26.10
N ASN A 99 -40.65 18.65 -26.70
CA ASN A 99 -39.48 19.51 -26.69
C ASN A 99 -39.68 20.67 -27.67
N THR A 100 -40.18 21.78 -27.14
CA THR A 100 -40.51 22.99 -27.90
C THR A 100 -39.51 24.13 -27.71
N LYS A 101 -38.53 23.97 -26.81
CA LYS A 101 -37.52 24.97 -26.45
C LYS A 101 -36.14 24.55 -26.97
N GLY A 102 -35.28 25.53 -27.25
CA GLY A 102 -33.96 25.30 -27.83
C GLY A 102 -34.01 24.78 -29.27
N THR A 103 -33.08 23.88 -29.62
CA THR A 103 -32.84 23.44 -30.99
C THR A 103 -34.11 22.88 -31.67
N LYS A 104 -34.30 23.25 -32.94
CA LYS A 104 -35.37 22.73 -33.81
C LYS A 104 -34.94 21.52 -34.62
N ARG A 105 -33.65 21.27 -34.69
CA ARG A 105 -33.06 20.17 -35.43
C ARG A 105 -32.02 19.52 -34.53
N LEU A 106 -32.35 18.33 -34.04
CA LEU A 106 -31.42 17.54 -33.26
C LEU A 106 -30.41 16.86 -34.19
N ASP A 107 -29.14 17.04 -33.87
CA ASP A 107 -27.99 16.43 -34.53
C ASP A 107 -26.84 16.24 -33.53
N ARG A 108 -25.68 15.77 -34.02
CA ARG A 108 -24.51 15.48 -33.19
C ARG A 108 -23.85 16.68 -32.53
N ASP A 109 -24.08 17.88 -33.05
CA ASP A 109 -23.51 19.14 -32.53
C ASP A 109 -24.49 19.84 -31.57
N SER A 110 -25.69 19.27 -31.40
CA SER A 110 -26.66 19.74 -30.41
C SER A 110 -26.15 19.52 -28.98
N GLN A 111 -26.41 20.50 -28.12
CA GLN A 111 -25.82 20.58 -26.79
C GLN A 111 -26.70 19.96 -25.71
N TYR A 112 -26.04 19.24 -24.79
CA TYR A 112 -26.64 18.64 -23.61
C TYR A 112 -25.86 19.01 -22.36
N LEU A 113 -26.56 19.16 -21.24
CA LEU A 113 -25.92 19.20 -19.93
C LEU A 113 -25.49 17.78 -19.57
N ILE A 114 -24.18 17.53 -19.47
CA ILE A 114 -23.64 16.17 -19.35
C ILE A 114 -23.48 15.69 -17.90
N GLY A 115 -23.78 16.55 -16.92
CA GLY A 115 -23.73 16.19 -15.51
C GLY A 115 -22.36 15.59 -15.14
N SER A 116 -22.35 14.57 -14.31
CA SER A 116 -21.10 13.99 -13.76
C SER A 116 -20.17 13.30 -14.76
N ILE A 117 -20.46 13.24 -16.07
CA ILE A 117 -19.41 12.99 -17.07
C ILE A 117 -18.30 14.06 -16.94
N THR A 118 -18.62 15.27 -16.46
CA THR A 118 -17.64 16.30 -16.13
C THR A 118 -16.46 15.80 -15.30
N LYS A 119 -16.69 14.87 -14.37
CA LYS A 119 -15.64 14.31 -13.50
C LYS A 119 -14.51 13.65 -14.30
N VAL A 120 -14.83 13.06 -15.46
CA VAL A 120 -13.82 12.46 -16.36
C VAL A 120 -12.84 13.51 -16.84
N PHE A 121 -13.35 14.70 -17.18
CA PHE A 121 -12.52 15.83 -17.57
C PHE A 121 -11.72 16.40 -16.39
N THR A 122 -12.33 16.52 -15.21
CA THR A 122 -11.63 16.95 -13.99
C THR A 122 -10.45 16.03 -13.66
N ASP A 123 -10.64 14.71 -13.75
CA ASP A 123 -9.56 13.75 -13.52
C ASP A 123 -8.51 13.78 -14.63
N TYR A 124 -8.90 13.99 -15.89
CA TYR A 124 -7.94 14.19 -16.97
C TYR A 124 -7.09 15.46 -16.74
N LEU A 125 -7.71 16.57 -16.30
CA LEU A 125 -6.98 17.79 -15.90
C LEU A 125 -6.02 17.52 -14.75
N LEU A 126 -6.46 16.77 -13.73
CA LEU A 126 -5.63 16.35 -12.60
C LEU A 126 -4.44 15.49 -13.03
N LEU A 127 -4.63 14.55 -13.94
CA LEU A 127 -3.55 13.71 -14.49
C LEU A 127 -2.56 14.52 -15.34
N LYS A 128 -3.02 15.60 -15.97
CA LYS A 128 -2.20 16.47 -16.82
C LYS A 128 -1.52 17.63 -16.08
N SER A 129 -1.95 17.96 -14.87
CA SER A 129 -1.43 19.11 -14.11
C SER A 129 -0.01 18.89 -13.59
N GLY A 130 0.44 17.65 -13.47
CA GLY A 130 1.73 17.30 -12.85
C GLY A 130 1.72 17.38 -11.32
N MET A 131 0.54 17.52 -10.70
CA MET A 131 0.37 17.43 -9.25
C MET A 131 0.68 16.01 -8.76
N ASP A 132 1.28 15.89 -7.56
CA ASP A 132 1.43 14.61 -6.89
C ASP A 132 0.06 14.12 -6.42
N LEU A 133 -0.44 13.05 -7.05
CA LEU A 133 -1.74 12.47 -6.77
C LEU A 133 -1.82 11.85 -5.37
N ASP A 134 -0.69 11.42 -4.82
CA ASP A 134 -0.63 10.75 -3.52
C ASP A 134 -0.31 11.71 -2.37
N ALA A 135 -0.02 12.98 -2.69
CA ALA A 135 0.09 14.06 -1.71
C ALA A 135 -1.27 14.37 -1.04
N PRO A 136 -1.27 14.74 0.25
CA PRO A 136 -2.48 15.15 0.95
C PRO A 136 -3.15 16.35 0.29
N VAL A 137 -4.49 16.37 0.23
CA VAL A 137 -5.25 17.50 -0.33
C VAL A 137 -4.96 18.81 0.41
N THR A 138 -4.56 18.76 1.68
CA THR A 138 -4.18 19.94 2.48
C THR A 138 -2.94 20.65 1.98
N GLU A 139 -2.10 20.00 1.17
CA GLU A 139 -0.94 20.63 0.54
C GLU A 139 -1.39 21.67 -0.51
N TYR A 140 -2.42 21.34 -1.26
CA TYR A 140 -2.99 22.22 -2.29
C TYR A 140 -4.13 23.09 -1.76
N LEU A 141 -4.80 22.67 -0.69
CA LEU A 141 -5.89 23.39 -0.03
C LEU A 141 -5.63 23.52 1.48
N PRO A 142 -4.71 24.41 1.91
CA PRO A 142 -4.32 24.56 3.31
C PRO A 142 -5.49 24.98 4.22
N GLY A 143 -6.57 25.54 3.66
CA GLY A 143 -7.79 25.86 4.41
C GLY A 143 -8.53 24.64 5.00
N LEU A 144 -8.21 23.43 4.55
CA LEU A 144 -8.71 22.18 5.15
C LEU A 144 -7.88 21.72 6.36
N ASP A 145 -6.71 22.30 6.60
CA ASP A 145 -5.85 21.91 7.71
C ASP A 145 -6.42 22.38 9.07
N GLY A 146 -6.05 21.67 10.13
CA GLY A 146 -6.46 21.94 11.51
C GLY A 146 -7.54 20.98 12.03
N LYS A 147 -8.38 21.49 12.96
CA LYS A 147 -9.41 20.69 13.62
C LYS A 147 -10.58 20.45 12.66
N SER A 148 -10.74 19.20 12.22
CA SER A 148 -11.84 18.76 11.37
C SER A 148 -12.33 17.37 11.81
N LYS A 149 -13.58 17.03 11.46
CA LYS A 149 -14.14 15.68 11.64
C LYS A 149 -13.58 14.69 10.62
N ILE A 150 -13.12 15.18 9.46
CA ILE A 150 -12.39 14.40 8.45
C ILE A 150 -10.91 14.71 8.62
N ARG A 151 -10.06 13.69 8.71
CA ARG A 151 -8.60 13.90 8.77
C ARG A 151 -8.05 14.19 7.38
N TRP A 152 -8.20 15.43 6.91
CA TRP A 152 -7.82 15.84 5.55
C TRP A 152 -6.33 15.65 5.22
N ARG A 153 -5.44 15.60 6.22
CA ARG A 153 -4.02 15.25 6.03
C ARG A 153 -3.79 13.80 5.58
N ASP A 154 -4.77 12.92 5.79
CA ASP A 154 -4.72 11.51 5.39
C ASP A 154 -5.48 11.26 4.07
N VAL A 155 -6.03 12.31 3.44
CA VAL A 155 -6.82 12.22 2.21
C VAL A 155 -5.99 12.75 1.04
N SER A 156 -5.58 11.89 0.12
CA SER A 156 -4.85 12.30 -1.09
C SER A 156 -5.76 12.73 -2.24
N LEU A 157 -5.19 13.39 -3.26
CA LEU A 157 -5.93 13.74 -4.48
C LEU A 157 -6.45 12.50 -5.22
N ARG A 158 -5.65 11.42 -5.26
CA ARG A 158 -6.06 10.12 -5.80
C ARG A 158 -7.28 9.58 -5.07
N MET A 159 -7.29 9.67 -3.75
CA MET A 159 -8.44 9.20 -2.97
C MET A 159 -9.71 10.00 -3.29
N LEU A 160 -9.61 11.31 -3.51
CA LEU A 160 -10.75 12.12 -3.94
C LEU A 160 -11.26 11.71 -5.33
N ALA A 161 -10.35 11.58 -6.30
CA ALA A 161 -10.68 11.18 -7.68
C ALA A 161 -11.28 9.76 -7.76
N SER A 162 -10.84 8.84 -6.88
CA SER A 162 -11.31 7.44 -6.84
C SER A 162 -12.53 7.19 -5.95
N TYR A 163 -13.18 8.22 -5.41
CA TYR A 163 -14.28 8.11 -4.41
C TYR A 163 -13.88 7.49 -3.06
N LEU A 164 -12.59 7.47 -2.73
CA LEU A 164 -12.03 6.88 -1.51
C LEU A 164 -11.70 7.93 -0.43
N GLY A 165 -11.96 9.22 -0.68
CA GLY A 165 -11.65 10.28 0.28
C GLY A 165 -12.56 10.36 1.51
N GLY A 166 -13.67 9.60 1.55
CA GLY A 166 -14.65 9.65 2.64
C GLY A 166 -15.47 10.94 2.67
N THR A 167 -15.34 11.79 1.65
CA THR A 167 -15.97 13.11 1.58
C THR A 167 -17.48 13.05 1.40
N PRO A 168 -18.25 14.00 1.96
CA PRO A 168 -19.71 14.07 1.79
C PRO A 168 -20.13 14.05 0.31
N ALA A 169 -21.32 13.50 0.04
CA ALA A 169 -21.85 13.49 -1.33
C ALA A 169 -22.01 14.91 -1.89
N ASN A 170 -22.60 15.82 -1.11
CA ASN A 170 -22.73 17.25 -1.38
C ASN A 170 -22.64 18.04 -0.07
N TYR A 171 -22.63 19.37 -0.16
CA TYR A 171 -22.77 20.30 0.97
C TYR A 171 -23.85 21.34 0.67
N GLY A 172 -24.88 21.44 1.52
CA GLY A 172 -26.04 22.32 1.36
C GLY A 172 -27.02 21.89 0.26
N PHE A 173 -26.53 21.52 -0.92
CA PHE A 173 -27.35 21.19 -2.10
C PHE A 173 -28.32 20.01 -1.90
N SER A 174 -28.03 19.10 -0.97
CA SER A 174 -28.91 17.96 -0.64
C SER A 174 -30.00 18.31 0.39
N ASP A 175 -29.90 19.49 1.01
CA ASP A 175 -30.80 19.92 2.08
C ASP A 175 -31.98 20.66 1.46
N PHE A 176 -33.09 19.94 1.30
CA PHE A 176 -34.30 20.47 0.69
C PHE A 176 -35.13 21.24 1.72
N TYR A 177 -34.75 22.50 1.98
CA TYR A 177 -35.48 23.37 2.92
C TYR A 177 -36.97 23.48 2.58
N LEU A 178 -37.31 23.48 1.28
CA LEU A 178 -38.69 23.49 0.79
C LEU A 178 -39.53 22.29 1.25
N LEU A 179 -38.91 21.19 1.69
CA LEU A 179 -39.59 20.00 2.22
C LEU A 179 -39.73 19.99 3.75
N LYS A 180 -39.29 21.05 4.46
CA LYS A 180 -39.37 21.15 5.94
C LYS A 180 -40.77 20.83 6.47
N GLU A 181 -41.81 21.42 5.88
CA GLU A 181 -43.20 21.17 6.26
C GLU A 181 -43.67 19.74 5.96
N VAL A 182 -43.14 19.12 4.89
CA VAL A 182 -43.44 17.74 4.53
C VAL A 182 -42.82 16.78 5.56
N PHE A 183 -41.57 17.00 5.96
CA PHE A 183 -40.90 16.21 6.99
C PHE A 183 -41.63 16.30 8.33
N LEU A 184 -42.04 17.50 8.72
CA LEU A 184 -42.87 17.72 9.92
C LEU A 184 -44.18 16.97 9.86
N ALA A 185 -44.88 17.01 8.73
CA ALA A 185 -46.13 16.27 8.52
C ALA A 185 -45.94 14.74 8.62
N TYR A 186 -44.73 14.22 8.35
CA TYR A 186 -44.39 12.81 8.50
C TYR A 186 -43.83 12.44 9.89
N GLY A 187 -43.79 13.40 10.81
CA GLY A 187 -43.38 13.17 12.20
C GLY A 187 -41.87 13.25 12.45
N PHE A 188 -41.09 13.77 11.51
CA PHE A 188 -39.70 14.14 11.78
C PHE A 188 -39.65 15.37 12.71
N PRO A 189 -38.62 15.49 13.57
CA PRO A 189 -38.48 16.65 14.45
C PRO A 189 -38.27 17.95 13.64
N PRO A 190 -38.73 19.10 14.17
CA PRO A 190 -38.39 20.40 13.58
C PRO A 190 -36.88 20.62 13.60
N ILE A 191 -36.37 21.19 12.51
CA ILE A 191 -34.98 21.61 12.36
C ILE A 191 -34.99 23.15 12.34
N ASP A 192 -34.20 23.77 13.20
CA ASP A 192 -34.05 25.22 13.22
C ASP A 192 -33.26 25.68 11.99
N ASP A 193 -33.53 26.89 11.49
CA ASP A 193 -32.91 27.37 10.24
C ASP A 193 -31.38 27.49 10.37
N ASP A 194 -30.88 27.72 11.60
CA ASP A 194 -29.45 27.80 11.93
C ASP A 194 -28.75 26.42 11.93
N ASP A 195 -29.50 25.32 11.97
CA ASP A 195 -28.95 23.96 11.89
C ASP A 195 -28.69 23.49 10.45
N TYR A 196 -29.19 24.23 9.46
CA TYR A 196 -28.89 23.99 8.05
C TYR A 196 -27.49 24.51 7.70
N PRO A 197 -26.81 23.96 6.67
CA PRO A 197 -25.56 24.52 6.16
C PRO A 197 -25.70 26.01 5.84
N THR A 198 -24.69 26.79 6.21
CA THR A 198 -24.71 28.27 6.10
C THR A 198 -24.80 28.81 4.66
N CYS A 199 -24.56 27.97 3.67
CA CYS A 199 -24.64 28.28 2.25
C CYS A 199 -25.04 27.04 1.45
N GLY A 200 -25.51 27.25 0.21
CA GLY A 200 -25.81 26.19 -0.75
C GLY A 200 -27.13 25.45 -0.53
N VAL A 201 -27.95 25.86 0.43
CA VAL A 201 -29.23 25.21 0.77
C VAL A 201 -30.34 25.79 -0.11
N ILE A 202 -30.95 24.93 -0.92
CA ILE A 202 -31.97 25.32 -1.89
C ILE A 202 -33.21 25.85 -1.17
N GLY A 203 -33.58 27.10 -1.45
CA GLY A 203 -34.76 27.74 -0.90
C GLY A 203 -34.56 28.42 0.46
N LEU A 204 -33.34 28.40 1.02
CA LEU A 204 -33.02 29.05 2.30
C LEU A 204 -31.96 30.15 2.16
N ASN A 205 -30.79 29.83 1.58
CA ASN A 205 -29.64 30.74 1.59
C ASN A 205 -28.90 30.79 0.23
N ARG A 206 -27.85 31.63 0.17
CA ARG A 206 -27.08 31.90 -1.06
C ARG A 206 -26.09 30.79 -1.38
N GLY A 207 -25.58 30.76 -2.62
CA GLY A 207 -24.49 29.88 -3.02
C GLY A 207 -23.19 30.11 -2.21
N CYS A 208 -22.39 29.06 -2.04
CA CYS A 208 -21.16 29.08 -1.26
C CYS A 208 -20.01 29.80 -1.97
N THR A 209 -19.17 30.51 -1.21
CA THR A 209 -17.82 30.90 -1.65
C THR A 209 -16.83 29.76 -1.42
N GLY A 210 -15.61 29.85 -1.97
CA GLY A 210 -14.58 28.84 -1.73
C GLY A 210 -14.23 28.69 -0.25
N GLN A 211 -14.16 29.79 0.50
CA GLN A 211 -13.89 29.77 1.95
C GLN A 211 -15.05 29.18 2.76
N ASP A 212 -16.30 29.44 2.35
CA ASP A 212 -17.47 28.81 2.95
C ASP A 212 -17.41 27.29 2.73
N MET A 213 -17.00 26.86 1.54
CA MET A 213 -16.88 25.44 1.20
C MET A 213 -15.82 24.73 2.04
N LEU A 214 -14.61 25.28 2.14
CA LEU A 214 -13.53 24.71 2.96
C LEU A 214 -13.93 24.65 4.45
N SER A 215 -14.63 25.68 4.94
CA SER A 215 -15.12 25.69 6.31
C SER A 215 -16.22 24.65 6.53
N GLY A 216 -17.16 24.52 5.60
CA GLY A 216 -18.19 23.48 5.62
C GLY A 216 -17.62 22.07 5.59
N MET A 217 -16.57 21.84 4.80
CA MET A 217 -15.87 20.56 4.72
C MET A 217 -15.12 20.20 6.02
N ARG A 218 -14.65 21.20 6.78
CA ARG A 218 -14.04 20.92 8.09
C ARG A 218 -15.06 20.42 9.12
N GLU A 219 -16.29 20.91 9.06
CA GLU A 219 -17.39 20.56 9.98
C GLU A 219 -18.24 19.38 9.52
N SER A 220 -18.11 18.97 8.26
CA SER A 220 -18.85 17.86 7.69
C SER A 220 -18.35 16.50 8.22
N TYR A 221 -19.27 15.55 8.39
CA TYR A 221 -18.93 14.18 8.79
C TYR A 221 -18.48 13.35 7.58
N PRO A 222 -17.48 12.45 7.74
CA PRO A 222 -17.11 11.52 6.68
C PRO A 222 -18.27 10.55 6.38
N GLN A 223 -18.48 10.23 5.10
CA GLN A 223 -19.40 9.17 4.68
C GLN A 223 -18.82 7.78 4.96
N THR A 224 -17.50 7.65 4.79
CA THR A 224 -16.70 6.45 5.05
C THR A 224 -15.35 6.88 5.60
N THR A 225 -14.65 6.01 6.32
CA THR A 225 -13.26 6.32 6.68
C THR A 225 -12.45 6.45 5.39
N PRO A 226 -11.57 7.46 5.25
CA PRO A 226 -10.70 7.57 4.10
C PRO A 226 -9.99 6.25 3.79
N ASN A 227 -10.02 5.84 2.51
CA ASN A 227 -9.50 4.60 1.96
C ASN A 227 -10.17 3.29 2.41
N GLU A 228 -11.26 3.34 3.18
CA GLU A 228 -11.94 2.14 3.67
C GLU A 228 -12.83 1.50 2.60
N ARG A 229 -13.66 2.30 1.93
CA ARG A 229 -14.60 1.86 0.89
C ARG A 229 -15.07 3.05 0.04
N PRO A 230 -15.42 2.84 -1.24
CA PRO A 230 -15.83 3.93 -2.12
C PRO A 230 -17.17 4.55 -1.71
N ALA A 231 -17.28 5.87 -1.80
CA ALA A 231 -18.49 6.64 -1.56
C ALA A 231 -18.59 7.80 -2.58
N TYR A 232 -19.70 7.85 -3.33
CA TYR A 232 -19.90 8.88 -4.34
C TYR A 232 -19.86 10.29 -3.74
N SER A 233 -19.08 11.18 -4.33
CA SER A 233 -18.90 12.55 -3.84
C SER A 233 -18.76 13.56 -4.95
N ASN A 234 -19.70 14.52 -5.04
CA ASN A 234 -19.51 15.73 -5.82
C ASN A 234 -18.49 16.64 -5.13
N MET A 235 -18.48 16.65 -3.79
CA MET A 235 -17.54 17.48 -3.03
C MET A 235 -16.08 17.15 -3.29
N ALA A 236 -15.75 15.87 -3.47
CA ALA A 236 -14.40 15.45 -3.85
C ALA A 236 -13.90 16.20 -5.10
N PHE A 237 -14.74 16.27 -6.13
CA PHE A 237 -14.38 16.89 -7.41
C PHE A 237 -14.38 18.41 -7.36
N ILE A 238 -15.21 19.01 -6.50
CA ILE A 238 -15.15 20.45 -6.22
C ILE A 238 -13.80 20.79 -5.56
N LEU A 239 -13.38 19.99 -4.56
CA LEU A 239 -12.08 20.16 -3.93
C LEU A 239 -10.92 19.92 -4.92
N LEU A 240 -11.02 18.92 -5.81
CA LEU A 240 -10.03 18.72 -6.88
C LEU A 240 -9.96 19.92 -7.82
N GLY A 241 -11.10 20.46 -8.24
CA GLY A 241 -11.14 21.67 -9.06
C GLY A 241 -10.50 22.87 -8.37
N MET A 242 -10.80 23.09 -7.09
CA MET A 242 -10.17 24.16 -6.31
C MET A 242 -8.66 23.94 -6.16
N ALA A 243 -8.21 22.71 -5.93
CA ALA A 243 -6.80 22.37 -5.83
C ALA A 243 -6.05 22.61 -7.16
N LEU A 244 -6.69 22.27 -8.29
CA LEU A 244 -6.19 22.54 -9.63
C LEU A 244 -6.05 24.05 -9.89
N GLU A 245 -7.07 24.84 -9.54
CA GLU A 245 -7.03 26.30 -9.70
C GLU A 245 -5.95 26.94 -8.83
N GLU A 246 -5.81 26.50 -7.57
CA GLU A 246 -4.77 27.01 -6.66
C GLU A 246 -3.36 26.65 -7.13
N TYR A 247 -3.15 25.41 -7.60
CA TYR A 247 -1.85 24.94 -8.05
C TYR A 247 -1.39 25.58 -9.36
N THR A 248 -2.31 25.72 -10.31
CA THR A 248 -1.98 26.22 -11.66
C THR A 248 -2.09 27.74 -11.80
N GLY A 249 -2.88 28.39 -10.94
CA GLY A 249 -3.26 29.80 -11.07
C GLY A 249 -4.27 30.09 -12.18
N ASN A 250 -4.72 29.07 -12.92
CA ASN A 250 -5.71 29.16 -13.98
C ASN A 250 -7.09 28.73 -13.45
N THR A 251 -8.15 29.36 -13.96
CA THR A 251 -9.52 28.93 -13.65
C THR A 251 -9.81 27.56 -14.28
N TYR A 252 -10.76 26.81 -13.72
CA TYR A 252 -11.18 25.52 -14.25
C TYR A 252 -11.62 25.60 -15.72
N ALA A 253 -12.28 26.71 -16.10
CA ALA A 253 -12.68 26.97 -17.49
C ALA A 253 -11.48 27.10 -18.43
N GLN A 254 -10.45 27.86 -18.02
CA GLN A 254 -9.20 28.00 -18.78
C GLN A 254 -8.46 26.67 -18.89
N LEU A 255 -8.36 25.90 -17.79
CA LEU A 255 -7.73 24.59 -17.80
C LEU A 255 -8.46 23.62 -18.75
N LEU A 256 -9.79 23.59 -18.71
CA LEU A 256 -10.59 22.78 -19.62
C LEU A 256 -10.34 23.17 -21.08
N GLU A 257 -10.33 24.47 -21.38
CA GLU A 257 -10.07 24.98 -22.73
C GLU A 257 -8.66 24.59 -23.22
N GLU A 258 -7.61 24.87 -22.43
CA GLU A 258 -6.22 24.68 -22.82
C GLU A 258 -5.80 23.21 -22.92
N VAL A 259 -6.32 22.35 -22.04
CA VAL A 259 -5.87 20.95 -21.91
C VAL A 259 -6.80 19.97 -22.62
N VAL A 260 -8.09 20.31 -22.77
CA VAL A 260 -9.10 19.40 -23.32
C VAL A 260 -9.70 19.96 -24.62
N SER A 261 -10.41 21.09 -24.53
CA SER A 261 -11.31 21.50 -25.61
C SER A 261 -10.54 22.00 -26.83
N CYS A 262 -9.52 22.85 -26.68
CA CYS A 262 -8.72 23.30 -27.82
C CYS A 262 -7.87 22.18 -28.45
N PRO A 263 -7.12 21.35 -27.69
CA PRO A 263 -6.31 20.29 -28.29
C PRO A 263 -7.11 19.24 -29.07
N LEU A 264 -8.36 18.99 -28.68
CA LEU A 264 -9.23 17.99 -29.30
C LEU A 264 -10.29 18.61 -30.23
N ASP A 265 -10.26 19.92 -30.47
CA ASP A 265 -11.27 20.66 -31.25
C ASP A 265 -12.73 20.43 -30.74
N MET A 266 -12.92 20.38 -29.42
CA MET A 266 -14.24 20.19 -28.80
C MET A 266 -14.93 21.55 -28.59
N LYS A 267 -15.73 21.98 -29.56
CA LYS A 267 -16.27 23.35 -29.66
C LYS A 267 -17.50 23.60 -28.79
N ASP A 268 -18.20 22.55 -28.42
CA ASP A 268 -19.45 22.57 -27.68
C ASP A 268 -19.27 22.05 -26.24
N THR A 269 -18.01 21.85 -25.80
CA THR A 269 -17.63 21.40 -24.46
C THR A 269 -17.02 22.51 -23.62
N PHE A 270 -17.81 23.08 -22.74
CA PHE A 270 -17.42 24.18 -21.85
C PHE A 270 -18.36 24.27 -20.63
N PRO A 271 -18.02 25.06 -19.60
CA PRO A 271 -18.92 25.28 -18.46
C PRO A 271 -20.29 25.83 -18.89
N SER A 272 -21.36 25.28 -18.32
CA SER A 272 -22.74 25.78 -18.44
C SER A 272 -22.78 27.31 -18.23
N PRO A 273 -23.57 28.09 -19.01
CA PRO A 273 -24.96 27.81 -19.40
C PRO A 273 -25.22 27.16 -20.78
N GLY A 274 -24.23 27.08 -21.67
CA GLY A 274 -24.44 26.60 -23.04
C GLY A 274 -25.07 27.63 -23.99
N ASP A 275 -25.42 27.18 -25.20
CA ASP A 275 -26.09 27.96 -26.26
C ASP A 275 -27.53 27.46 -26.44
N ASP A 276 -28.50 28.31 -26.12
CA ASP A 276 -29.93 27.99 -26.19
C ASP A 276 -30.38 27.54 -27.59
N ASP A 277 -29.79 28.08 -28.67
CA ASP A 277 -30.19 27.73 -30.03
C ASP A 277 -29.74 26.32 -30.43
N LYS A 278 -28.67 25.81 -29.79
CA LYS A 278 -28.15 24.44 -29.97
C LYS A 278 -28.67 23.46 -28.92
N ALA A 279 -29.23 23.96 -27.83
CA ALA A 279 -29.59 23.20 -26.66
C ALA A 279 -30.75 22.23 -26.88
N VAL A 280 -30.65 21.02 -26.32
CA VAL A 280 -31.76 20.07 -26.26
C VAL A 280 -32.51 20.25 -24.93
N ILE A 281 -33.43 21.22 -24.88
CA ILE A 281 -34.08 21.64 -23.63
C ILE A 281 -35.35 20.81 -23.34
N PRO A 282 -35.41 19.98 -22.29
CA PRO A 282 -36.58 19.14 -22.05
C PRO A 282 -37.83 19.95 -21.68
N PRO A 283 -39.04 19.38 -21.86
CA PRO A 283 -40.27 20.02 -21.40
C PRO A 283 -40.29 20.15 -19.87
N GLY A 284 -40.75 21.30 -19.37
CA GLY A 284 -40.84 21.61 -17.94
C GLY A 284 -39.61 22.33 -17.38
N ASP A 285 -39.45 22.27 -16.06
CA ASP A 285 -38.29 22.84 -15.37
C ASP A 285 -37.08 21.92 -15.51
N SER A 286 -35.92 22.49 -15.82
CA SER A 286 -34.66 21.76 -15.95
C SER A 286 -33.51 22.63 -15.48
N SER A 287 -32.34 22.02 -15.29
CA SER A 287 -31.12 22.75 -14.91
C SER A 287 -30.37 23.33 -16.10
N TRP A 288 -30.97 23.36 -17.30
CA TRP A 288 -30.37 24.05 -18.45
C TRP A 288 -30.18 25.54 -18.16
N GLY A 289 -29.10 26.13 -18.64
CA GLY A 289 -28.80 27.55 -18.42
C GLY A 289 -28.35 27.90 -16.98
N SER A 290 -28.22 26.92 -16.10
CA SER A 290 -27.75 27.15 -14.72
C SER A 290 -26.24 27.40 -14.67
N ASP A 291 -25.79 28.42 -13.93
CA ASP A 291 -24.37 28.63 -13.64
C ASP A 291 -23.96 27.78 -12.42
N TYR A 292 -23.12 26.76 -12.66
CA TYR A 292 -22.69 25.82 -11.64
C TYR A 292 -21.56 26.38 -10.75
N LYS A 293 -20.85 27.44 -11.18
CA LYS A 293 -19.76 28.07 -10.44
C LYS A 293 -18.76 27.04 -9.88
N LEU A 294 -18.54 27.02 -8.56
CA LEU A 294 -17.65 26.07 -7.88
C LEU A 294 -18.07 24.61 -8.05
N ASN A 295 -19.33 24.33 -8.39
CA ASN A 295 -19.80 22.97 -8.68
C ASN A 295 -19.45 22.50 -10.10
N THR A 296 -18.91 23.39 -10.95
CA THR A 296 -18.58 23.06 -12.34
C THR A 296 -17.73 21.79 -12.44
N PRO A 297 -16.62 21.61 -11.70
CA PRO A 297 -15.77 20.42 -11.79
C PRO A 297 -16.46 19.10 -11.42
N ALA A 298 -17.63 19.14 -10.77
CA ALA A 298 -18.37 17.94 -10.39
C ALA A 298 -19.46 17.55 -11.41
N GLY A 299 -20.00 18.50 -12.19
CA GLY A 299 -21.09 18.19 -13.10
C GLY A 299 -21.66 19.33 -13.93
N GLY A 300 -20.94 20.46 -14.04
CA GLY A 300 -21.46 21.68 -14.65
C GLY A 300 -21.05 21.91 -16.10
N LEU A 301 -20.61 20.88 -16.83
CA LEU A 301 -20.26 21.03 -18.26
C LEU A 301 -21.46 20.78 -19.16
N VAL A 302 -21.49 21.54 -20.25
CA VAL A 302 -22.25 21.24 -21.46
C VAL A 302 -21.31 20.53 -22.45
N SER A 303 -21.85 19.66 -23.29
CA SER A 303 -21.12 18.99 -24.38
C SER A 303 -22.08 18.58 -25.49
N SER A 304 -21.54 18.24 -26.66
CA SER A 304 -22.25 17.61 -27.78
C SER A 304 -21.84 16.14 -27.96
N LEU A 305 -22.56 15.41 -28.82
CA LEU A 305 -22.22 14.02 -29.17
C LEU A 305 -20.89 13.97 -29.97
N SER A 306 -20.69 14.94 -30.86
CA SER A 306 -19.48 15.13 -31.67
C SER A 306 -18.24 15.31 -30.81
N ASP A 307 -18.30 16.19 -29.81
CA ASP A 307 -17.17 16.45 -28.92
C ASP A 307 -16.83 15.26 -28.04
N LEU A 308 -17.84 14.61 -27.44
CA LEU A 308 -17.61 13.39 -26.67
C LEU A 308 -17.07 12.26 -27.54
N SER A 309 -17.43 12.22 -28.83
CA SER A 309 -16.84 11.28 -29.79
C SER A 309 -15.34 11.57 -29.99
N LYS A 310 -14.94 12.83 -30.17
CA LYS A 310 -13.52 13.21 -30.32
C LYS A 310 -12.69 12.79 -29.11
N PHE A 311 -13.18 13.09 -27.91
CA PHE A 311 -12.54 12.66 -26.67
C PHE A 311 -12.46 11.12 -26.56
N SER A 312 -13.55 10.44 -26.87
CA SER A 312 -13.62 8.99 -26.76
C SER A 312 -12.70 8.29 -27.75
N HIS A 313 -12.67 8.75 -29.00
CA HIS A 313 -11.76 8.31 -30.03
C HIS A 313 -10.31 8.52 -29.59
N ALA A 314 -9.98 9.69 -29.03
CA ALA A 314 -8.62 9.98 -28.58
C ALA A 314 -8.15 9.04 -27.46
N LEU A 315 -9.04 8.70 -26.52
CA LEU A 315 -8.75 7.75 -25.44
C LEU A 315 -8.54 6.33 -25.98
N LEU A 316 -9.43 5.86 -26.85
CA LEU A 316 -9.39 4.50 -27.40
C LEU A 316 -8.21 4.27 -28.35
N SER A 317 -7.87 5.28 -29.17
CA SER A 317 -6.74 5.26 -30.11
C SER A 317 -5.40 5.58 -29.45
N ARG A 318 -5.39 5.90 -28.14
CA ARG A 318 -4.20 6.32 -27.37
C ARG A 318 -3.52 7.57 -27.95
N THR A 319 -4.33 8.52 -28.45
CA THR A 319 -3.87 9.79 -29.01
C THR A 319 -4.17 11.01 -28.13
N LEU A 320 -4.79 10.80 -26.95
CA LEU A 320 -4.76 11.79 -25.88
C LEU A 320 -3.30 12.19 -25.57
N ASN A 321 -3.09 13.38 -25.02
CA ASN A 321 -1.77 13.86 -24.63
C ASN A 321 -1.25 13.16 -23.37
N MET A 322 -1.21 11.83 -23.38
CA MET A 322 -0.78 10.92 -22.33
C MET A 322 -0.13 9.71 -23.00
N THR A 323 0.85 9.12 -22.35
CA THR A 323 1.42 7.85 -22.78
C THR A 323 0.39 6.72 -22.66
N SER A 324 0.54 5.67 -23.45
CA SER A 324 -0.31 4.47 -23.33
C SER A 324 -0.25 3.88 -21.92
N THR A 325 0.89 3.98 -21.22
CA THR A 325 1.06 3.53 -19.83
C THR A 325 0.18 4.33 -18.87
N GLU A 326 0.16 5.65 -19.00
CA GLU A 326 -0.69 6.51 -18.16
C GLU A 326 -2.18 6.26 -18.42
N ILE A 327 -2.59 6.11 -19.68
CA ILE A 327 -3.99 5.78 -20.03
C ILE A 327 -4.37 4.40 -19.48
N ASN A 328 -3.49 3.40 -19.62
CA ASN A 328 -3.73 2.07 -19.09
C ASN A 328 -3.83 2.08 -17.56
N GLY A 329 -3.03 2.91 -16.88
CA GLY A 329 -3.13 3.15 -15.43
C GLY A 329 -4.42 3.87 -15.03
N TRP A 330 -4.87 4.83 -15.84
CA TRP A 330 -6.11 5.58 -15.61
C TRP A 330 -7.35 4.67 -15.71
N LEU A 331 -7.33 3.68 -16.61
CA LEU A 331 -8.36 2.66 -16.75
C LEU A 331 -8.23 1.51 -15.73
N LYS A 332 -7.47 1.63 -14.64
CA LYS A 332 -7.44 0.60 -13.59
C LYS A 332 -8.47 0.86 -12.48
N PRO A 333 -9.07 -0.20 -11.91
CA PRO A 333 -9.89 -0.07 -10.71
C PRO A 333 -9.02 0.26 -9.49
N ASN A 334 -9.56 1.06 -8.58
CA ASN A 334 -8.96 1.38 -7.29
C ASN A 334 -9.63 0.62 -6.12
N ALA A 335 -10.93 0.33 -6.21
CA ALA A 335 -11.65 -0.39 -5.17
C ALA A 335 -12.85 -1.17 -5.72
N PHE A 336 -13.27 -2.20 -5.00
CA PHE A 336 -14.55 -2.87 -5.23
C PHE A 336 -15.70 -2.05 -4.63
N ALA A 337 -16.85 -2.07 -5.29
CA ALA A 337 -18.10 -1.60 -4.71
C ALA A 337 -18.80 -2.74 -3.94
N GLY A 338 -20.06 -2.56 -3.55
CA GLY A 338 -20.82 -3.53 -2.73
C GLY A 338 -21.14 -4.87 -3.39
N ASN A 339 -20.58 -5.21 -4.55
CA ASN A 339 -20.77 -6.48 -5.25
C ASN A 339 -19.50 -6.89 -6.04
N ALA A 340 -19.45 -8.12 -6.53
CA ALA A 340 -18.27 -8.70 -7.21
C ALA A 340 -18.00 -8.18 -8.63
N TYR A 341 -18.94 -7.46 -9.24
CA TYR A 341 -18.92 -7.06 -10.66
C TYR A 341 -18.83 -5.55 -10.85
N THR A 342 -18.84 -4.77 -9.77
CA THR A 342 -18.77 -3.32 -9.79
C THR A 342 -17.53 -2.85 -9.05
N LEU A 343 -16.72 -2.03 -9.72
CA LEU A 343 -15.51 -1.42 -9.18
C LEU A 343 -15.54 0.09 -9.42
N THR A 344 -14.71 0.83 -8.69
CA THR A 344 -14.53 2.27 -8.88
C THR A 344 -13.08 2.58 -9.27
N GLY A 345 -12.90 3.52 -10.19
CA GLY A 345 -11.61 4.10 -10.59
C GLY A 345 -11.62 5.62 -10.46
N MET A 346 -10.66 6.30 -11.09
CA MET A 346 -10.63 7.76 -11.21
C MET A 346 -11.26 8.21 -12.54
N PRO A 347 -12.52 8.64 -12.66
CA PRO A 347 -13.63 8.58 -11.71
C PRO A 347 -14.58 7.42 -12.10
N TRP A 348 -14.03 6.37 -12.72
CA TRP A 348 -14.78 5.35 -13.45
C TRP A 348 -15.73 4.56 -12.56
N GLU A 349 -16.96 4.36 -13.04
CA GLU A 349 -17.93 3.36 -12.59
C GLU A 349 -17.72 2.11 -13.46
N ILE A 350 -16.92 1.16 -12.97
CA ILE A 350 -16.43 0.04 -13.75
C ILE A 350 -17.35 -1.16 -13.54
N LEU A 351 -17.86 -1.73 -14.64
CA LEU A 351 -18.66 -2.96 -14.65
C LEU A 351 -17.85 -4.09 -15.29
N ARG A 352 -17.83 -5.27 -14.68
CA ARG A 352 -17.18 -6.46 -15.22
C ARG A 352 -18.20 -7.60 -15.30
N LEU A 353 -18.75 -7.85 -16.49
CA LEU A 353 -19.89 -8.74 -16.69
C LEU A 353 -19.54 -9.85 -17.69
N SER A 354 -20.05 -11.06 -17.47
CA SER A 354 -19.78 -12.22 -18.34
C SER A 354 -20.88 -12.53 -19.36
N ASN A 355 -22.01 -11.84 -19.29
CA ASN A 355 -23.23 -12.12 -20.05
C ASN A 355 -23.52 -11.09 -21.14
N LEU A 356 -22.57 -10.20 -21.44
CA LEU A 356 -22.67 -9.22 -22.53
C LEU A 356 -22.42 -9.84 -23.92
N THR A 357 -21.92 -11.08 -23.95
CA THR A 357 -21.65 -11.89 -25.14
C THR A 357 -22.38 -13.24 -25.00
N PRO A 358 -23.71 -13.30 -25.13
CA PRO A 358 -24.52 -14.49 -24.83
C PRO A 358 -24.11 -15.76 -25.57
N ASP A 359 -23.69 -15.65 -26.84
CA ASP A 359 -23.26 -16.80 -27.64
C ASP A 359 -21.87 -17.31 -27.24
N HIS A 360 -21.07 -16.41 -26.65
CA HIS A 360 -19.72 -16.71 -26.15
C HIS A 360 -19.42 -16.06 -24.79
N PRO A 361 -20.04 -16.54 -23.69
CA PRO A 361 -19.98 -15.85 -22.40
C PRO A 361 -18.55 -15.75 -21.84
N HIS A 362 -18.08 -14.53 -21.62
CA HIS A 362 -16.80 -14.26 -20.98
C HIS A 362 -16.78 -12.87 -20.34
N ALA A 363 -15.92 -12.66 -19.34
CA ALA A 363 -15.83 -11.38 -18.65
C ALA A 363 -15.38 -10.26 -19.60
N VAL A 364 -16.23 -9.24 -19.75
CA VAL A 364 -15.99 -7.98 -20.46
C VAL A 364 -16.03 -6.83 -19.45
N THR A 365 -15.03 -5.96 -19.50
CA THR A 365 -14.94 -4.78 -18.62
C THR A 365 -15.43 -3.52 -19.36
N VAL A 366 -16.37 -2.81 -18.74
CA VAL A 366 -16.92 -1.53 -19.21
C VAL A 366 -16.50 -0.44 -18.23
N TYR A 367 -15.71 0.52 -18.70
CA TYR A 367 -15.30 1.71 -17.94
C TYR A 367 -16.31 2.82 -18.20
N GLY A 368 -17.25 3.00 -17.27
CA GLY A 368 -18.37 3.93 -17.44
C GLY A 368 -18.25 5.19 -16.59
N LYS A 369 -18.96 6.25 -16.97
CA LYS A 369 -19.36 7.32 -16.06
C LYS A 369 -20.76 7.79 -16.42
N SER A 370 -21.68 7.63 -15.48
CA SER A 370 -23.01 8.23 -15.59
C SER A 370 -23.00 9.70 -15.19
N GLY A 371 -23.83 10.51 -15.84
CA GLY A 371 -24.05 11.92 -15.51
C GLY A 371 -25.52 12.21 -15.27
N GLY A 372 -25.80 13.03 -14.24
CA GLY A 372 -27.15 13.45 -13.92
C GLY A 372 -27.21 14.94 -13.59
N ALA A 373 -28.24 15.58 -14.12
CA ALA A 373 -28.69 16.91 -13.71
C ALA A 373 -30.23 16.95 -13.82
N GLN A 374 -30.88 18.02 -13.38
CA GLN A 374 -32.35 18.05 -13.37
C GLN A 374 -32.91 17.91 -14.79
N ASN A 375 -33.59 16.79 -15.04
CA ASN A 375 -34.11 16.37 -16.36
C ASN A 375 -33.04 16.17 -17.45
N TYR A 376 -31.79 15.93 -17.07
CA TYR A 376 -30.74 15.45 -17.99
C TYR A 376 -30.09 14.20 -17.41
N ARG A 377 -29.85 13.20 -18.27
CA ARG A 377 -29.07 12.03 -17.89
C ARG A 377 -28.21 11.57 -19.05
N SER A 378 -26.96 11.27 -18.75
CA SER A 378 -25.96 10.89 -19.73
C SER A 378 -25.20 9.66 -19.28
N GLN A 379 -24.58 8.98 -20.24
CA GLN A 379 -23.67 7.86 -20.01
C GLN A 379 -22.53 7.96 -21.01
N LEU A 380 -21.30 7.83 -20.52
CA LEU A 380 -20.10 7.62 -21.32
C LEU A 380 -19.50 6.27 -20.90
N SER A 381 -19.37 5.33 -21.83
CA SER A 381 -18.89 3.97 -21.54
C SER A 381 -17.83 3.54 -22.53
N PHE A 382 -16.69 3.05 -22.04
CA PHE A 382 -15.59 2.52 -22.84
C PHE A 382 -15.49 1.01 -22.67
N VAL A 383 -15.30 0.31 -23.78
CA VAL A 383 -15.03 -1.13 -23.84
C VAL A 383 -13.71 -1.32 -24.56
N ASP A 384 -12.63 -1.08 -23.82
CA ASP A 384 -11.27 -0.99 -24.38
C ASP A 384 -10.82 -2.30 -25.05
N ASP A 385 -11.31 -3.45 -24.56
CA ASP A 385 -11.05 -4.77 -25.15
C ASP A 385 -11.50 -4.86 -26.63
N TYR A 386 -12.53 -4.11 -27.02
CA TYR A 386 -13.03 -4.04 -28.40
C TYR A 386 -12.70 -2.72 -29.09
N GLY A 387 -12.01 -1.79 -28.42
CA GLY A 387 -11.74 -0.46 -28.98
C GLY A 387 -13.02 0.34 -29.25
N LEU A 388 -14.06 0.16 -28.42
CA LEU A 388 -15.37 0.79 -28.59
C LEU A 388 -15.72 1.74 -27.44
N ALA A 389 -16.48 2.79 -27.75
CA ALA A 389 -17.18 3.60 -26.75
C ALA A 389 -18.64 3.84 -27.14
N ILE A 390 -19.48 3.99 -26.12
CA ILE A 390 -20.90 4.25 -26.24
C ILE A 390 -21.21 5.55 -25.49
N ILE A 391 -21.93 6.44 -26.17
CA ILE A 391 -22.35 7.73 -25.61
C ILE A 391 -23.87 7.80 -25.66
N ILE A 392 -24.47 8.14 -24.51
CA ILE A 392 -25.91 8.35 -24.36
C ILE A 392 -26.13 9.74 -23.78
N LEU A 393 -26.88 10.58 -24.49
CA LEU A 393 -27.27 11.90 -24.02
C LEU A 393 -28.79 11.99 -24.04
N THR A 394 -29.42 12.22 -22.88
CA THR A 394 -30.88 12.34 -22.78
C THR A 394 -31.30 13.64 -22.10
N ALA A 395 -32.36 14.23 -22.61
CA ALA A 395 -33.04 15.40 -22.08
C ALA A 395 -34.53 15.06 -21.87
N GLY A 396 -34.96 14.98 -20.62
CA GLY A 396 -36.31 14.65 -20.19
C GLY A 396 -36.30 13.75 -18.95
N PRO A 397 -37.41 13.04 -18.66
CA PRO A 397 -37.49 12.09 -17.57
C PRO A 397 -36.33 11.07 -17.56
N MET A 398 -35.62 10.99 -16.43
CA MET A 398 -34.31 10.30 -16.29
C MET A 398 -34.35 8.76 -16.39
N LYS A 399 -35.51 8.15 -16.62
CA LYS A 399 -35.66 6.69 -16.75
C LYS A 399 -35.19 6.14 -18.10
N ALA A 400 -35.13 6.97 -19.14
CA ALA A 400 -34.76 6.53 -20.47
C ALA A 400 -33.28 6.11 -20.59
N ALA A 401 -32.36 6.90 -20.02
CA ALA A 401 -30.92 6.67 -20.23
C ALA A 401 -30.43 5.27 -19.79
N PRO A 402 -30.81 4.70 -18.63
CA PRO A 402 -30.41 3.33 -18.27
C PRO A 402 -30.95 2.27 -19.23
N ILE A 403 -32.17 2.43 -19.73
CA ILE A 403 -32.78 1.46 -20.67
C ILE A 403 -32.04 1.51 -22.01
N LEU A 404 -31.77 2.72 -22.51
CA LEU A 404 -30.99 2.94 -23.73
C LEU A 404 -29.55 2.44 -23.58
N THR A 405 -28.92 2.68 -22.43
CA THR A 405 -27.56 2.19 -22.12
C THR A 405 -27.50 0.66 -22.18
N ASN A 406 -28.47 -0.03 -21.56
CA ASN A 406 -28.54 -1.49 -21.59
C ASN A 406 -28.72 -2.01 -23.02
N ALA A 407 -29.64 -1.42 -23.79
CA ALA A 407 -29.87 -1.82 -25.18
C ALA A 407 -28.60 -1.66 -26.02
N MET A 408 -27.91 -0.53 -25.88
CA MET A 408 -26.69 -0.20 -26.62
C MET A 408 -25.52 -1.13 -26.24
N LEU A 409 -25.23 -1.31 -24.94
CA LEU A 409 -24.15 -2.19 -24.49
C LEU A 409 -24.41 -3.64 -24.91
N SER A 410 -25.61 -4.17 -24.68
CA SER A 410 -25.94 -5.55 -25.05
C SER A 410 -25.91 -5.80 -26.56
N THR A 411 -26.23 -4.79 -27.38
CA THR A 411 -26.20 -4.93 -28.84
C THR A 411 -24.78 -4.87 -29.37
N PHE A 412 -24.05 -3.81 -29.04
CA PHE A 412 -22.80 -3.50 -29.73
C PHE A 412 -21.60 -4.24 -29.16
N ILE A 413 -21.62 -4.67 -27.89
CA ILE A 413 -20.54 -5.51 -27.34
C ILE A 413 -20.60 -6.91 -27.93
N ASP A 414 -21.78 -7.51 -27.99
CA ASP A 414 -22.00 -8.83 -28.58
C ASP A 414 -21.56 -8.86 -30.06
N VAL A 415 -22.02 -7.88 -30.82
CA VAL A 415 -21.63 -7.69 -32.23
C VAL A 415 -20.13 -7.48 -32.40
N ALA A 416 -19.47 -6.74 -31.51
CA ALA A 416 -18.04 -6.53 -31.58
C ALA A 416 -17.25 -7.83 -31.33
N ASP A 417 -17.73 -8.68 -30.41
CA ASP A 417 -17.16 -10.01 -30.19
C ASP A 417 -17.32 -10.90 -31.42
N GLU A 418 -18.52 -10.94 -32.02
CA GLU A 418 -18.80 -11.70 -33.25
C GLU A 418 -17.93 -11.25 -34.44
N VAL A 419 -17.78 -9.94 -34.63
CA VAL A 419 -16.89 -9.41 -35.69
C VAL A 419 -15.43 -9.77 -35.39
N SER A 420 -15.01 -9.74 -34.12
CA SER A 420 -13.65 -10.16 -33.74
C SER A 420 -13.40 -11.63 -34.09
N ARG A 421 -14.39 -12.51 -33.88
CA ARG A 421 -14.35 -13.93 -34.25
C ARG A 421 -14.35 -14.15 -35.76
N GLU A 422 -15.08 -13.35 -36.52
CA GLU A 422 -15.02 -13.39 -37.98
C GLU A 422 -13.62 -12.99 -38.48
N GLN A 423 -13.07 -11.90 -37.94
CA GLN A 423 -11.80 -11.33 -38.39
C GLN A 423 -10.59 -12.16 -37.95
N VAL A 424 -10.67 -12.90 -36.84
CA VAL A 424 -9.54 -13.70 -36.36
C VAL A 424 -9.15 -14.82 -37.32
N LYS A 425 -10.05 -15.23 -38.23
CA LYS A 425 -9.77 -16.20 -39.32
C LYS A 425 -8.53 -15.83 -40.13
N ARG A 426 -8.21 -14.54 -40.27
CA ARG A 426 -6.99 -14.09 -40.98
C ARG A 426 -5.69 -14.59 -40.35
N TYR A 427 -5.73 -14.98 -39.08
CA TYR A 427 -4.58 -15.52 -38.35
C TYR A 427 -4.48 -17.05 -38.44
N GLU A 428 -5.47 -17.74 -39.00
CA GLU A 428 -5.47 -19.19 -39.24
C GLU A 428 -4.56 -19.58 -40.41
N GLN A 429 -3.27 -19.57 -40.14
CA GLN A 429 -2.26 -19.88 -41.13
C GLN A 429 -1.07 -20.57 -40.48
N ARG A 430 -0.16 -21.04 -41.33
CA ARG A 430 1.13 -21.59 -40.91
C ARG A 430 2.18 -20.50 -40.98
N TYR A 431 2.94 -20.38 -39.91
CA TYR A 431 4.04 -19.45 -39.74
C TYR A 431 5.35 -20.23 -39.72
N MET A 432 6.35 -19.77 -40.45
CA MET A 432 7.67 -20.38 -40.51
C MET A 432 8.75 -19.34 -40.18
N SER A 433 9.78 -19.74 -39.44
CA SER A 433 10.94 -18.88 -39.17
C SER A 433 11.82 -18.73 -40.41
N ASP A 434 12.22 -17.50 -40.74
CA ASP A 434 13.07 -17.20 -41.91
C ASP A 434 14.51 -16.82 -41.49
N HIS A 435 15.30 -17.83 -41.08
CA HIS A 435 16.72 -17.66 -40.78
C HIS A 435 17.56 -18.70 -41.54
N GLN A 436 18.44 -18.22 -42.43
CA GLN A 436 19.23 -19.05 -43.36
C GLN A 436 20.22 -20.02 -42.68
N ASP A 437 20.52 -19.82 -41.38
CA ASP A 437 21.50 -20.62 -40.62
C ASP A 437 20.90 -21.42 -39.44
N ASP A 438 19.57 -21.36 -39.23
CA ASP A 438 18.90 -21.99 -38.08
C ASP A 438 17.90 -23.09 -38.49
N VAL A 439 17.71 -24.06 -37.59
CA VAL A 439 16.69 -25.10 -37.74
C VAL A 439 15.30 -24.46 -37.82
N PRO A 440 14.51 -24.68 -38.89
CA PRO A 440 13.23 -24.01 -39.07
C PRO A 440 12.24 -24.43 -37.98
N ILE A 441 11.50 -23.43 -37.47
CA ILE A 441 10.36 -23.59 -36.58
C ILE A 441 9.11 -23.34 -37.40
N GLU A 442 8.16 -24.28 -37.35
CA GLU A 442 6.85 -24.18 -37.98
C GLU A 442 5.78 -24.14 -36.88
N ALA A 443 4.91 -23.14 -36.92
CA ALA A 443 3.77 -23.03 -36.01
C ALA A 443 2.48 -22.86 -36.82
N ALA A 444 1.42 -23.56 -36.45
CA ALA A 444 0.10 -23.37 -37.06
C ALA A 444 -0.88 -22.85 -36.01
N LEU A 445 -1.63 -21.81 -36.35
CA LEU A 445 -2.74 -21.33 -35.54
C LEU A 445 -4.07 -21.81 -36.15
N ALA A 446 -5.03 -22.14 -35.29
CA ALA A 446 -6.38 -22.53 -35.70
C ALA A 446 -7.42 -22.01 -34.68
N GLN A 447 -8.70 -22.07 -35.03
CA GLN A 447 -9.78 -21.83 -34.09
C GLN A 447 -10.31 -23.11 -33.44
N ASP A 448 -10.67 -22.99 -32.17
CA ASP A 448 -11.40 -23.98 -31.38
C ASP A 448 -12.52 -23.27 -30.65
N ASN A 449 -13.78 -23.57 -31.03
CA ASN A 449 -14.98 -22.91 -30.50
C ASN A 449 -14.91 -21.37 -30.55
N GLY A 450 -14.41 -20.82 -31.66
CA GLY A 450 -14.32 -19.37 -31.89
C GLY A 450 -13.16 -18.67 -31.16
N LEU A 451 -12.28 -19.41 -30.46
CA LEU A 451 -11.06 -18.87 -29.87
C LEU A 451 -9.82 -19.41 -30.58
N MET A 452 -8.71 -18.67 -30.53
CA MET A 452 -7.46 -19.09 -31.14
C MET A 452 -6.71 -20.11 -30.28
N ILE A 453 -6.18 -21.13 -30.93
CA ILE A 453 -5.27 -22.12 -30.36
C ILE A 453 -3.99 -22.22 -31.19
N LEU A 454 -2.91 -22.60 -30.53
CA LEU A 454 -1.71 -23.11 -31.19
C LEU A 454 -2.00 -24.57 -31.57
N ALA A 455 -2.26 -24.82 -32.85
CA ALA A 455 -2.66 -26.13 -33.37
C ALA A 455 -1.48 -27.08 -33.57
N SER A 456 -0.31 -26.52 -33.91
CA SER A 456 0.94 -27.27 -33.95
C SER A 456 2.14 -26.36 -33.75
N LEU A 457 3.22 -26.93 -33.21
CA LEU A 457 4.53 -26.29 -33.09
C LEU A 457 5.61 -27.33 -33.35
N HIS A 458 6.27 -27.26 -34.49
CA HIS A 458 7.31 -28.19 -34.88
C HIS A 458 8.67 -27.50 -34.94
N ARG A 459 9.71 -28.21 -34.52
CA ARG A 459 11.10 -27.84 -34.74
C ARG A 459 11.86 -29.06 -35.26
N ASN A 460 12.48 -28.96 -36.43
CA ASN A 460 13.17 -30.08 -37.08
C ASN A 460 12.30 -31.35 -37.24
N GLY A 461 10.99 -31.19 -37.51
CA GLY A 461 10.05 -32.32 -37.59
C GLY A 461 9.65 -32.94 -36.23
N THR A 462 10.17 -32.43 -35.11
CA THR A 462 9.72 -32.82 -33.76
C THR A 462 8.56 -31.95 -33.35
N ASP A 463 7.45 -32.56 -32.91
CA ASP A 463 6.31 -31.85 -32.33
C ASP A 463 6.64 -31.41 -30.90
N VAL A 464 6.84 -30.11 -30.72
CA VAL A 464 7.15 -29.49 -29.43
C VAL A 464 5.86 -29.25 -28.63
N LEU A 465 4.72 -29.05 -29.31
CA LEU A 465 3.46 -28.73 -28.65
C LEU A 465 2.98 -29.87 -27.75
N SER A 466 3.06 -31.11 -28.23
CA SER A 466 2.70 -32.29 -27.42
C SER A 466 3.58 -32.49 -26.19
N SER A 467 4.79 -31.93 -26.17
CA SER A 467 5.70 -31.99 -25.02
C SER A 467 5.46 -30.89 -23.98
N ILE A 468 4.63 -29.88 -24.27
CA ILE A 468 4.41 -28.74 -23.35
C ILE A 468 3.72 -29.20 -22.05
N THR A 469 2.74 -30.10 -22.13
CA THR A 469 2.07 -30.64 -20.93
C THR A 469 3.04 -31.38 -20.02
N ASP A 470 3.98 -32.14 -20.58
CA ASP A 470 5.01 -32.85 -19.82
C ASP A 470 5.98 -31.87 -19.17
N ILE A 471 6.45 -30.86 -19.90
CA ILE A 471 7.34 -29.82 -19.37
C ILE A 471 6.67 -29.09 -18.20
N TRP A 472 5.43 -28.65 -18.38
CA TRP A 472 4.66 -27.96 -17.34
C TRP A 472 4.38 -28.85 -16.13
N GLY A 473 4.05 -30.12 -16.35
CA GLY A 473 3.88 -31.09 -15.27
C GLY A 473 5.16 -31.28 -14.45
N LEU A 474 6.32 -31.37 -15.11
CA LEU A 474 7.62 -31.53 -14.44
C LEU A 474 8.07 -30.27 -13.68
N THR A 475 7.70 -29.08 -14.13
CA THR A 475 8.16 -27.82 -13.51
C THR A 475 7.17 -27.22 -12.53
N LEU A 476 5.88 -27.24 -12.86
CA LEU A 476 4.82 -26.47 -12.21
C LEU A 476 3.65 -27.34 -11.72
N GLY A 477 3.72 -28.66 -11.90
CA GLY A 477 2.60 -29.59 -11.63
C GLY A 477 2.09 -29.60 -10.19
N ASP A 478 2.94 -29.28 -9.20
CA ASP A 478 2.53 -29.16 -7.79
C ASP A 478 1.97 -27.76 -7.43
N PHE A 479 2.19 -26.75 -8.29
CA PHE A 479 1.79 -25.36 -8.05
C PHE A 479 0.49 -24.97 -8.75
N LEU A 480 0.12 -25.68 -9.83
CA LEU A 480 -1.02 -25.35 -10.66
C LEU A 480 -2.03 -26.50 -10.76
N PRO A 481 -3.30 -26.20 -11.07
CA PRO A 481 -4.23 -27.22 -11.58
C PRO A 481 -3.61 -27.94 -12.79
N GLY A 482 -4.04 -29.18 -13.03
CA GLY A 482 -3.53 -29.96 -14.16
C GLY A 482 -3.69 -29.20 -15.49
N VAL A 483 -2.67 -29.23 -16.33
CA VAL A 483 -2.68 -28.55 -17.64
C VAL A 483 -3.44 -29.39 -18.67
N GLY A 484 -4.41 -28.78 -19.33
CA GLY A 484 -5.16 -29.36 -20.44
C GLY A 484 -4.33 -29.44 -21.72
N PRO A 485 -4.79 -30.20 -22.74
CA PRO A 485 -4.03 -30.48 -23.95
C PRO A 485 -4.00 -29.32 -24.96
N LYS A 486 -4.76 -28.25 -24.72
CA LYS A 486 -4.90 -27.11 -25.65
C LYS A 486 -4.16 -25.89 -25.11
N ILE A 487 -3.40 -25.24 -25.99
CA ILE A 487 -2.77 -23.95 -25.71
C ILE A 487 -3.56 -22.87 -26.45
N ARG A 488 -4.30 -22.05 -25.69
CA ARG A 488 -5.02 -20.87 -26.17
C ARG A 488 -4.03 -19.75 -26.49
N VAL A 489 -4.41 -18.90 -27.45
CA VAL A 489 -3.61 -17.78 -27.89
C VAL A 489 -4.38 -16.49 -27.66
N PHE A 490 -3.89 -15.64 -26.76
CA PHE A 490 -4.52 -14.38 -26.38
C PHE A 490 -3.68 -13.18 -26.84
N PRO A 491 -4.28 -12.08 -27.30
CA PRO A 491 -3.52 -10.86 -27.60
C PRO A 491 -2.85 -10.28 -26.35
N SER A 492 -1.57 -9.93 -26.44
CA SER A 492 -0.90 -9.15 -25.37
C SER A 492 -1.13 -7.64 -25.47
N GLN A 493 -1.72 -7.20 -26.59
CA GLN A 493 -1.87 -5.79 -26.99
C GLN A 493 -0.53 -5.06 -27.29
N LEU A 494 0.62 -5.71 -27.11
CA LEU A 494 1.91 -5.17 -27.52
C LEU A 494 2.09 -5.30 -29.03
N ARG A 495 2.24 -4.16 -29.70
CA ARG A 495 2.44 -4.04 -31.14
C ARG A 495 3.55 -3.05 -31.46
N LYS A 496 4.31 -3.31 -32.52
CA LYS A 496 5.34 -2.38 -33.02
C LYS A 496 5.44 -2.48 -34.54
N ASN A 497 5.53 -1.33 -35.22
CA ASN A 497 5.87 -1.31 -36.64
C ASN A 497 7.30 -1.82 -36.84
N ALA A 498 7.48 -2.71 -37.81
CA ALA A 498 8.74 -3.32 -38.17
C ALA A 498 8.87 -3.36 -39.70
N THR A 499 10.04 -3.77 -40.18
CA THR A 499 10.28 -3.98 -41.60
C THR A 499 10.70 -5.43 -41.80
N LEU A 500 10.02 -6.13 -42.70
CA LEU A 500 10.36 -7.50 -43.11
C LEU A 500 10.43 -7.49 -44.64
N ASP A 501 11.57 -7.93 -45.20
CA ASP A 501 11.83 -7.93 -46.64
C ASP A 501 11.61 -6.58 -47.36
N GLY A 502 11.82 -5.47 -46.64
CA GLY A 502 11.62 -4.12 -47.17
C GLY A 502 10.17 -3.62 -47.13
N GLU A 503 9.21 -4.45 -46.69
CA GLU A 503 7.83 -4.05 -46.46
C GLU A 503 7.58 -3.66 -45.00
N THR A 504 6.73 -2.67 -44.79
CA THR A 504 6.30 -2.28 -43.44
C THR A 504 5.30 -3.30 -42.92
N VAL A 505 5.67 -3.99 -41.84
CA VAL A 505 4.84 -4.99 -41.15
C VAL A 505 4.56 -4.57 -39.71
N VAL A 506 3.56 -5.19 -39.08
CA VAL A 506 3.28 -5.01 -37.65
C VAL A 506 3.75 -6.26 -36.91
N LYS A 507 4.70 -6.09 -35.99
CA LYS A 507 5.08 -7.14 -35.04
C LYS A 507 4.08 -7.13 -33.88
N GLU A 508 3.43 -8.25 -33.66
CA GLU A 508 2.49 -8.46 -32.55
C GLU A 508 3.05 -9.48 -31.55
N VAL A 509 2.77 -9.29 -30.26
CA VAL A 509 3.07 -10.27 -29.22
C VAL A 509 1.77 -10.91 -28.75
N TRP A 510 1.82 -12.22 -28.51
CA TRP A 510 0.68 -13.03 -28.10
C TRP A 510 1.03 -13.85 -26.85
N HIS A 511 0.08 -13.99 -25.95
CA HIS A 511 0.18 -14.88 -24.80
C HIS A 511 -0.26 -16.29 -25.19
N LEU A 512 0.59 -17.27 -24.93
CA LEU A 512 0.24 -18.68 -24.99
C LEU A 512 -0.22 -19.10 -23.59
N TRP A 513 -1.43 -19.65 -23.49
CA TRP A 513 -2.05 -19.98 -22.23
C TRP A 513 -2.68 -21.36 -22.29
N PRO A 514 -2.25 -22.33 -21.47
CA PRO A 514 -2.90 -23.63 -21.44
C PRO A 514 -4.33 -23.54 -20.92
N ASP A 515 -5.22 -24.37 -21.46
CA ASP A 515 -6.47 -24.70 -20.77
C ASP A 515 -6.11 -25.31 -19.40
N LEU A 516 -6.73 -24.86 -18.32
CA LEU A 516 -6.52 -25.41 -16.98
C LEU A 516 -7.64 -26.40 -16.67
N ASN A 517 -7.30 -27.61 -16.26
CA ASN A 517 -8.27 -28.58 -15.76
C ASN A 517 -8.85 -28.09 -14.42
N SER A 518 -9.97 -28.68 -14.00
CA SER A 518 -10.57 -28.42 -12.68
C SER A 518 -9.55 -28.54 -11.55
N GLY A 519 -9.73 -27.77 -10.47
CA GLY A 519 -8.78 -27.68 -9.37
C GLY A 519 -8.52 -29.01 -8.66
N PHE A 520 -7.71 -28.98 -7.60
CA PHE A 520 -7.34 -30.18 -6.85
C PHE A 520 -8.56 -31.03 -6.48
N GLU A 521 -8.60 -32.30 -6.88
CA GLU A 521 -9.72 -33.18 -6.56
C GLU A 521 -9.74 -33.48 -5.06
N THR A 522 -10.61 -32.80 -4.30
CA THR A 522 -10.78 -33.02 -2.87
C THR A 522 -12.24 -32.96 -2.43
N GLY A 523 -12.59 -33.81 -1.46
CA GLY A 523 -13.88 -33.79 -0.78
C GLY A 523 -13.97 -32.77 0.37
N LEU A 524 -12.90 -32.00 0.62
CA LEU A 524 -12.90 -30.97 1.64
C LEU A 524 -13.78 -29.77 1.23
N PRO A 525 -14.48 -29.13 2.18
CA PRO A 525 -15.30 -27.96 1.89
C PRO A 525 -14.42 -26.81 1.37
N GLY A 526 -14.96 -26.03 0.42
CA GLY A 526 -14.27 -24.84 -0.10
C GLY A 526 -13.29 -25.09 -1.25
N ASN A 527 -13.25 -26.29 -1.86
CA ASN A 527 -12.37 -26.58 -3.01
C ASN A 527 -12.49 -25.57 -4.17
N TRP A 528 -13.70 -25.04 -4.38
CA TRP A 528 -13.97 -24.04 -5.41
C TRP A 528 -13.30 -22.67 -5.15
N ILE A 529 -12.82 -22.39 -3.92
CA ILE A 529 -12.21 -21.10 -3.58
C ILE A 529 -10.88 -20.95 -4.31
N GLU A 530 -10.05 -22.00 -4.33
CA GLU A 530 -8.79 -21.98 -5.07
C GLU A 530 -9.04 -21.84 -6.57
N GLU A 531 -10.16 -22.37 -7.08
CA GLU A 531 -10.55 -22.19 -8.48
C GLU A 531 -10.79 -20.73 -8.89
N MET A 532 -11.00 -19.85 -7.93
CA MET A 532 -11.21 -18.41 -8.15
C MET A 532 -9.93 -17.59 -7.95
N ASN A 533 -8.80 -18.21 -7.54
CA ASN A 533 -7.53 -17.55 -7.25
C ASN A 533 -6.65 -17.35 -8.52
N CYS A 534 -7.13 -16.55 -9.46
CA CYS A 534 -6.45 -16.37 -10.74
C CYS A 534 -5.08 -15.66 -10.66
N VAL A 535 -4.81 -14.90 -9.60
CA VAL A 535 -3.51 -14.24 -9.40
C VAL A 535 -2.43 -15.28 -9.10
N GLY A 536 -2.75 -16.29 -8.27
CA GLY A 536 -1.84 -17.40 -8.00
C GLY A 536 -1.51 -18.22 -9.25
N TRP A 537 -2.39 -18.23 -10.25
CA TRP A 537 -2.24 -19.04 -11.45
C TRP A 537 -1.68 -18.29 -12.67
N SER A 538 -1.67 -16.95 -12.63
CA SER A 538 -1.11 -16.08 -13.67
C SER A 538 0.42 -15.98 -13.61
N ILE A 539 1.08 -17.13 -13.47
CA ILE A 539 2.54 -17.29 -13.40
C ILE A 539 3.22 -17.18 -14.78
N GLN A 540 2.99 -16.05 -15.44
CA GLN A 540 3.67 -15.74 -16.69
C GLN A 540 5.20 -15.72 -16.48
N ASP A 541 5.95 -16.26 -17.44
CA ASP A 541 7.42 -16.23 -17.47
C ASP A 541 8.15 -17.11 -16.44
N TRP A 542 7.48 -18.11 -15.84
CA TRP A 542 8.12 -19.00 -14.85
C TRP A 542 8.99 -20.11 -15.45
N VAL A 543 8.74 -20.47 -16.72
CA VAL A 543 9.50 -21.51 -17.43
C VAL A 543 10.15 -20.88 -18.65
N HIS A 544 11.46 -20.70 -18.58
CA HIS A 544 12.27 -20.25 -19.71
C HIS A 544 13.09 -21.42 -20.27
N TYR A 545 12.93 -21.71 -21.56
CA TYR A 545 13.81 -22.61 -22.29
C TYR A 545 14.73 -21.80 -23.21
N GLY A 546 16.00 -21.69 -22.82
CA GLY A 546 16.98 -20.80 -23.45
C GLY A 546 17.14 -19.47 -22.69
N ALA A 547 18.32 -18.87 -22.79
CA ALA A 547 18.59 -17.59 -22.13
C ALA A 547 17.85 -16.44 -22.85
N PRO A 548 17.24 -15.49 -22.12
CA PRO A 548 16.80 -14.23 -22.73
C PRO A 548 18.02 -13.56 -23.36
N THR A 549 17.95 -13.29 -24.66
CA THR A 549 18.97 -12.59 -25.43
C THR A 549 19.02 -11.11 -25.05
N MET A 550 19.61 -10.83 -23.88
CA MET A 550 20.10 -9.50 -23.48
C MET A 550 21.63 -9.55 -23.32
N ALA A 551 22.31 -10.09 -24.33
CA ALA A 551 23.77 -10.02 -24.41
C ALA A 551 24.19 -9.75 -25.86
N GLY A 552 24.81 -8.58 -26.07
CA GLY A 552 25.65 -8.32 -27.23
C GLY A 552 26.79 -9.34 -27.36
N PRO A 553 27.63 -9.22 -28.41
CA PRO A 553 28.47 -10.31 -28.89
C PRO A 553 29.31 -10.98 -27.80
N ARG A 554 29.19 -12.32 -27.75
CA ARG A 554 29.80 -13.24 -26.78
C ARG A 554 31.26 -12.91 -26.48
N LYS A 555 31.51 -12.49 -25.23
CA LYS A 555 32.68 -12.94 -24.45
C LYS A 555 32.19 -14.02 -23.48
N SER A 556 32.96 -15.08 -23.34
CA SER A 556 32.74 -16.18 -22.40
C SER A 556 32.26 -15.67 -21.03
N LYS A 557 31.08 -16.10 -20.56
CA LYS A 557 30.59 -15.73 -19.22
C LYS A 557 31.51 -16.40 -18.19
N PRO A 558 32.20 -15.65 -17.33
CA PRO A 558 32.89 -16.22 -16.18
C PRO A 558 31.86 -16.83 -15.24
N ALA A 559 32.29 -17.75 -14.38
CA ALA A 559 31.50 -18.22 -13.24
C ALA A 559 30.84 -17.02 -12.50
N PRO A 560 29.66 -17.18 -11.88
CA PRO A 560 29.07 -16.13 -11.05
C PRO A 560 30.17 -15.60 -10.11
N PRO A 561 30.37 -14.27 -10.03
CA PRO A 561 31.43 -13.73 -9.22
C PRO A 561 31.26 -14.29 -7.81
N LYS A 562 32.31 -14.97 -7.34
CA LYS A 562 32.38 -15.43 -5.96
C LYS A 562 32.12 -14.19 -5.10
N GLY A 563 31.03 -14.19 -4.34
CA GLY A 563 30.70 -13.04 -3.51
C GLY A 563 31.87 -12.66 -2.60
N PRO A 564 31.93 -11.40 -2.14
CA PRO A 564 33.07 -10.90 -1.39
C PRO A 564 33.41 -11.83 -0.22
N SER A 565 34.69 -12.20 -0.09
CA SER A 565 35.17 -13.14 0.93
C SER A 565 35.16 -12.56 2.35
N THR A 566 34.94 -11.24 2.44
CA THR A 566 34.89 -10.47 3.67
C THR A 566 33.49 -9.86 3.82
N THR A 567 32.87 -10.08 4.98
CA THR A 567 31.58 -9.44 5.34
C THR A 567 31.76 -8.65 6.63
N LEU A 568 31.40 -7.36 6.61
CA LEU A 568 31.25 -6.53 7.79
C LEU A 568 29.81 -6.66 8.32
N VAL A 569 29.67 -7.06 9.58
CA VAL A 569 28.36 -7.11 10.27
C VAL A 569 28.26 -5.96 11.25
N LEU A 570 27.22 -5.14 11.11
CA LEU A 570 26.93 -3.98 11.96
C LEU A 570 25.56 -4.09 12.61
N ASP A 571 25.53 -4.18 13.94
CA ASP A 571 24.34 -3.85 14.73
C ASP A 571 24.44 -2.37 15.15
N ASN A 572 23.77 -1.48 14.39
CA ASN A 572 23.89 -0.04 14.55
C ASN A 572 22.90 0.52 15.61
N GLY A 573 23.15 0.16 16.87
CA GLY A 573 22.34 0.61 18.00
C GLY A 573 22.50 2.10 18.33
N ALA A 574 21.46 2.68 18.93
CA ALA A 574 21.44 4.10 19.32
C ALA A 574 22.44 4.46 20.45
N SER A 575 22.72 3.51 21.35
CA SER A 575 23.71 3.69 22.41
C SER A 575 25.11 3.28 21.96
N THR A 576 25.20 2.07 21.41
CA THR A 576 26.43 1.41 20.98
C THR A 576 26.22 0.68 19.66
N ILE A 577 27.22 0.72 18.79
CA ILE A 577 27.36 -0.06 17.56
C ILE A 577 28.13 -1.33 17.91
N LYS A 578 27.70 -2.50 17.39
CA LYS A 578 28.50 -3.73 17.46
C LYS A 578 28.97 -4.04 16.06
N ALA A 579 30.28 -4.13 15.90
CA ALA A 579 30.93 -4.29 14.61
C ALA A 579 31.92 -5.46 14.64
N GLY A 580 32.03 -6.16 13.52
CA GLY A 580 33.09 -7.13 13.31
C GLY A 580 33.13 -7.68 11.89
N LEU A 581 34.34 -8.07 11.48
CA LEU A 581 34.62 -8.65 10.17
C LEU A 581 34.57 -10.17 10.21
N ILE A 582 33.97 -10.73 9.17
CA ILE A 582 33.87 -12.16 8.95
C ILE A 582 34.65 -12.47 7.68
N HIS A 583 35.76 -13.20 7.83
CA HIS A 583 36.60 -13.63 6.72
C HIS A 583 36.41 -15.13 6.48
N SER A 584 36.03 -15.52 5.26
CA SER A 584 35.87 -16.93 4.86
C SER A 584 35.06 -17.76 5.87
N SER A 585 33.93 -17.20 6.33
CA SER A 585 33.02 -17.82 7.31
C SER A 585 33.60 -18.06 8.71
N THR A 586 34.72 -17.40 9.05
CA THR A 586 35.25 -17.38 10.42
C THR A 586 34.63 -16.24 11.20
N ILE A 587 33.83 -16.56 12.21
CA ILE A 587 33.20 -15.59 13.10
C ILE A 587 34.17 -15.28 14.26
N PRO A 588 34.47 -14.01 14.56
CA PRO A 588 35.33 -13.66 15.69
C PRO A 588 34.68 -14.01 17.02
N SER A 589 35.50 -14.22 18.05
CA SER A 589 35.00 -14.61 19.39
C SER A 589 34.15 -13.54 20.06
N GLU A 590 34.41 -12.26 19.79
CA GLU A 590 33.66 -11.13 20.33
C GLU A 590 33.60 -9.98 19.31
N PRO A 591 32.46 -9.28 19.18
CA PRO A 591 32.38 -8.05 18.40
C PRO A 591 32.96 -6.85 19.15
N ARG A 592 33.38 -5.84 18.40
CA ARG A 592 33.75 -4.54 18.98
C ARG A 592 32.50 -3.77 19.37
N ILE A 593 32.41 -3.33 20.62
CA ILE A 593 31.33 -2.49 21.12
C ILE A 593 31.81 -1.03 21.10
N ILE A 594 31.20 -0.22 20.22
CA ILE A 594 31.61 1.15 19.94
C ILE A 594 30.52 2.11 20.42
N PRO A 595 30.81 3.13 21.26
CA PRO A 595 29.82 4.14 21.62
C PRO A 595 29.29 4.91 20.40
N ASN A 596 27.98 4.91 20.17
CA ASN A 596 27.35 5.63 19.05
C ASN A 596 27.06 7.09 19.44
N VAL A 597 28.12 7.89 19.62
CA VAL A 597 27.99 9.24 20.15
C VAL A 597 29.17 10.14 19.77
N ILE A 598 28.88 11.43 19.61
CA ILE A 598 29.86 12.52 19.61
C ILE A 598 29.62 13.31 20.90
N ALA A 599 30.61 13.36 21.78
CA ALA A 599 30.52 14.05 23.06
C ALA A 599 31.41 15.29 23.07
N ARG A 600 30.99 16.32 23.82
CA ARG A 600 31.78 17.53 24.04
C ARG A 600 31.84 17.85 25.52
N ASP A 601 33.05 17.93 26.08
CA ASP A 601 33.24 18.32 27.48
C ASP A 601 33.12 19.84 27.69
N ARG A 602 33.16 20.26 28.96
CA ARG A 602 33.13 21.68 29.36
C ARG A 602 34.27 22.52 28.79
N THR A 603 35.41 21.90 28.46
CA THR A 603 36.55 22.58 27.82
C THR A 603 36.40 22.69 26.30
N ARG A 604 35.25 22.25 25.76
CA ARG A 604 34.92 22.16 24.34
C ARG A 604 35.74 21.13 23.56
N LYS A 605 36.44 20.24 24.25
CA LYS A 605 37.11 19.12 23.59
C LYS A 605 36.05 18.11 23.15
N VAL A 606 36.17 17.67 21.89
CA VAL A 606 35.24 16.72 21.27
C VAL A 606 35.83 15.32 21.36
N TYR A 607 35.00 14.35 21.71
CA TYR A 607 35.31 12.93 21.75
C TYR A 607 34.35 12.22 20.80
N VAL A 608 34.89 11.45 19.86
CA VAL A 608 34.08 10.64 18.94
C VAL A 608 34.18 9.19 19.36
N ALA A 609 33.03 8.54 19.57
CA ALA A 609 32.93 7.11 19.83
C ALA A 609 33.85 6.58 20.94
N SER A 610 34.83 5.72 20.63
CA SER A 610 35.73 5.11 21.64
C SER A 610 36.63 6.13 22.32
N GLU A 611 36.84 7.31 21.74
CA GLU A 611 37.59 8.38 22.39
C GLU A 611 36.94 8.85 23.69
N LEU A 612 35.65 8.57 23.89
CA LEU A 612 34.95 8.86 25.14
C LEU A 612 35.63 8.21 26.35
N GLU A 613 36.32 7.08 26.19
CA GLU A 613 37.09 6.42 27.25
C GLU A 613 38.27 7.28 27.74
N LYS A 614 38.76 8.19 26.89
CA LYS A 614 39.81 9.15 27.25
C LYS A 614 39.28 10.32 28.08
N CYS A 615 37.95 10.48 28.15
CA CYS A 615 37.32 11.48 28.99
C CYS A 615 37.44 11.08 30.46
N ARG A 616 37.99 11.98 31.28
CA ARG A 616 38.16 11.76 32.73
C ARG A 616 37.12 12.50 33.56
N ASP A 617 36.45 13.50 32.98
CA ASP A 617 35.49 14.35 33.67
C ASP A 617 34.19 14.34 32.87
N PHE A 618 33.18 13.66 33.41
CA PHE A 618 31.86 13.54 32.79
C PHE A 618 30.88 14.61 33.30
N GLY A 619 31.35 15.56 34.10
CA GLY A 619 30.55 16.69 34.56
C GLY A 619 30.15 17.61 33.41
N GLU A 620 28.85 17.90 33.30
CA GLU A 620 28.26 18.78 32.27
C GLU A 620 28.60 18.41 30.81
N ILE A 621 28.93 17.15 30.54
CA ILE A 621 29.27 16.68 29.19
C ILE A 621 28.04 16.66 28.27
N GLN A 622 28.19 17.20 27.06
CA GLN A 622 27.12 17.25 26.07
C GLN A 622 27.23 16.07 25.11
N PHE A 623 26.17 15.27 25.00
CA PHE A 623 26.09 14.15 24.06
C PHE A 623 25.23 14.48 22.85
N ARG A 624 25.77 14.27 21.65
CA ARG A 624 25.02 14.28 20.38
C ARG A 624 25.06 12.89 19.77
N ARG A 625 23.89 12.30 19.53
CA ARG A 625 23.76 10.96 18.93
C ARG A 625 23.16 11.08 17.53
N PRO A 626 23.61 10.29 16.56
CA PRO A 626 23.06 10.30 15.20
C PRO A 626 21.69 9.61 15.09
N VAL A 627 21.31 8.85 16.11
CA VAL A 627 20.10 8.02 16.13
C VAL A 627 19.01 8.65 17.00
N GLU A 628 17.82 8.81 16.45
CA GLU A 628 16.61 9.24 17.15
C GLU A 628 15.51 8.20 17.04
N LYS A 629 14.86 7.87 18.17
CA LYS A 629 13.82 6.83 18.25
C LYS A 629 14.22 5.46 17.66
N GLY A 630 15.52 5.21 17.46
CA GLY A 630 16.06 3.97 16.88
C GLY A 630 16.49 4.10 15.43
N PHE A 631 16.16 5.19 14.73
CA PHE A 631 16.53 5.41 13.34
C PHE A 631 17.68 6.42 13.21
N ILE A 632 18.56 6.22 12.23
CA ILE A 632 19.63 7.16 11.90
C ILE A 632 18.99 8.37 11.21
N VAL A 633 19.06 9.53 11.86
CA VAL A 633 18.48 10.78 11.33
C VAL A 633 19.56 11.81 10.97
N ASN A 634 20.78 11.64 11.50
CA ASN A 634 21.91 12.51 11.22
C ASN A 634 23.08 11.69 10.68
N TRP A 635 23.13 11.59 9.35
CA TRP A 635 24.18 10.86 8.65
C TRP A 635 25.55 11.53 8.74
N GLU A 636 25.63 12.86 8.84
CA GLU A 636 26.93 13.53 9.01
C GLU A 636 27.65 13.06 10.29
N ALA A 637 26.92 13.01 11.41
CA ALA A 637 27.46 12.50 12.67
C ALA A 637 27.69 10.98 12.62
N GLN A 638 26.86 10.23 11.91
CA GLN A 638 27.03 8.78 11.77
C GLN A 638 28.26 8.44 10.92
N LYS A 639 28.50 9.17 9.83
CA LYS A 639 29.69 9.03 8.97
C LYS A 639 30.96 9.29 9.76
N GLU A 640 31.02 10.39 10.51
CA GLU A 640 32.19 10.69 11.37
C GLU A 640 32.53 9.56 12.35
N ILE A 641 31.52 8.88 12.90
CA ILE A 641 31.72 7.72 13.78
C ILE A 641 32.20 6.49 12.98
N TRP A 642 31.57 6.20 11.84
CA TRP A 642 31.93 5.06 10.99
C TRP A 642 33.34 5.20 10.40
N ASP A 643 33.68 6.36 9.85
CA ASP A 643 35.00 6.66 9.28
C ASP A 643 36.11 6.38 10.29
N ARG A 644 36.00 6.92 11.51
CA ARG A 644 37.04 6.75 12.54
C ARG A 644 37.13 5.36 13.16
N GLU A 645 35.99 4.69 13.36
CA GLU A 645 35.95 3.45 14.14
C GLU A 645 35.98 2.18 13.29
N ILE A 646 35.39 2.25 12.10
CA ILE A 646 35.26 1.13 11.18
C ILE A 646 36.36 1.24 10.11
N PHE A 647 36.37 2.31 9.31
CA PHE A 647 37.21 2.36 8.10
C PHE A 647 38.68 2.78 8.35
N GLU A 648 38.95 3.64 9.33
CA GLU A 648 40.33 4.02 9.68
C GLU A 648 41.05 2.96 10.53
N ARG A 649 40.31 2.15 11.29
CA ARG A 649 40.86 1.18 12.23
C ARG A 649 40.89 -0.24 11.69
N GLU A 650 39.98 -0.60 10.80
CA GLU A 650 39.98 -1.89 10.14
C GLU A 650 40.56 -1.70 8.74
N GLU A 651 41.46 -2.60 8.31
CA GLU A 651 41.93 -2.65 6.92
C GLU A 651 40.80 -3.21 6.03
N LEU A 652 39.66 -2.51 5.99
CA LEU A 652 38.48 -2.84 5.23
C LEU A 652 38.37 -1.91 4.02
N GLU A 653 38.50 -2.47 2.82
CA GLU A 653 38.11 -1.80 1.59
C GLU A 653 36.63 -2.13 1.30
N PRO A 654 35.70 -1.15 1.39
CA PRO A 654 34.26 -1.43 1.19
C PRO A 654 33.94 -2.05 -0.17
N LYS A 655 34.68 -1.64 -1.21
CA LYS A 655 34.50 -2.10 -2.60
C LYS A 655 34.71 -3.59 -2.79
N ASP A 656 35.42 -4.24 -1.87
CA ASP A 656 35.71 -5.68 -1.88
C ASP A 656 34.94 -6.45 -0.79
N ALA A 657 34.02 -5.78 -0.07
CA ALA A 657 33.33 -6.33 1.08
C ALA A 657 31.80 -6.31 0.96
N ARG A 658 31.15 -7.21 1.70
CA ARG A 658 29.70 -7.14 1.97
C ARG A 658 29.43 -6.41 3.27
N LEU A 659 28.36 -5.62 3.32
CA LEU A 659 27.79 -5.08 4.56
C LEU A 659 26.49 -5.82 4.94
N ILE A 660 26.39 -6.31 6.18
CA ILE A 660 25.12 -6.70 6.81
C ILE A 660 24.81 -5.68 7.91
N LEU A 661 23.68 -4.99 7.78
CA LEU A 661 23.27 -3.92 8.67
C LEU A 661 21.96 -4.27 9.38
N ALA A 662 21.96 -4.24 10.71
CA ALA A 662 20.76 -4.36 11.51
C ALA A 662 20.02 -3.01 11.60
N GLU A 663 18.71 -3.03 11.41
CA GLU A 663 17.82 -1.89 11.64
C GLU A 663 16.63 -2.28 12.54
N PRO A 664 15.97 -1.32 13.21
CA PRO A 664 14.70 -1.59 13.89
C PRO A 664 13.55 -1.81 12.87
N PRO A 665 12.47 -2.51 13.28
CA PRO A 665 11.30 -2.71 12.43
C PRO A 665 10.56 -1.40 12.12
N ASN A 666 9.78 -1.41 11.04
CA ASN A 666 8.94 -0.28 10.58
C ASN A 666 9.74 1.01 10.32
N GLY A 667 10.90 0.89 9.67
CA GLY A 667 11.67 2.04 9.18
C GLY A 667 10.93 2.85 8.13
N LEU A 668 11.04 4.17 8.22
CA LEU A 668 10.47 5.06 7.20
C LEU A 668 11.22 4.84 5.88
N PRO A 669 10.53 4.64 4.74
CA PRO A 669 11.18 4.38 3.45
C PRO A 669 12.21 5.44 3.06
N ILE A 670 11.99 6.70 3.41
CA ILE A 670 12.94 7.79 3.13
C ILE A 670 14.26 7.66 3.91
N LEU A 671 14.21 7.21 5.17
CA LEU A 671 15.41 7.00 5.99
C LEU A 671 16.18 5.77 5.51
N GLN A 672 15.44 4.76 5.08
CA GLN A 672 15.98 3.54 4.47
C GLN A 672 16.67 3.84 3.14
N ALA A 673 16.02 4.57 2.23
CA ALA A 673 16.61 4.99 0.96
C ALA A 673 17.88 5.84 1.17
N ASN A 674 17.88 6.77 2.14
CA ASN A 674 19.08 7.54 2.49
C ASN A 674 20.21 6.63 3.01
N CYS A 675 19.89 5.65 3.86
CA CYS A 675 20.86 4.64 4.31
C CYS A 675 21.47 3.87 3.12
N ASP A 676 20.61 3.41 2.22
CA ASP A 676 21.02 2.61 1.06
C ASP A 676 21.91 3.45 0.11
N GLN A 677 21.57 4.74 -0.07
CA GLN A 677 22.37 5.72 -0.81
C GLN A 677 23.76 5.90 -0.21
N ILE A 678 23.86 6.14 1.11
CA ILE A 678 25.15 6.30 1.79
C ILE A 678 26.00 5.03 1.66
N VAL A 679 25.40 3.85 1.76
CA VAL A 679 26.14 2.58 1.65
C VAL A 679 26.72 2.36 0.24
N PHE A 680 25.94 2.60 -0.82
CA PHE A 680 26.38 2.32 -2.19
C PHE A 680 27.09 3.47 -2.88
N GLU A 681 26.62 4.71 -2.72
CA GLU A 681 27.15 5.87 -3.45
C GLU A 681 28.36 6.48 -2.75
N GLU A 682 28.32 6.61 -1.42
CA GLU A 682 29.41 7.20 -0.64
C GLU A 682 30.49 6.16 -0.29
N TYR A 683 30.12 5.08 0.40
CA TYR A 683 31.10 4.06 0.80
C TYR A 683 31.43 3.06 -0.30
N GLY A 684 30.52 2.81 -1.23
CA GLY A 684 30.80 1.96 -2.39
C GLY A 684 30.92 0.47 -2.07
N PHE A 685 30.15 -0.05 -1.12
CA PHE A 685 30.17 -1.47 -0.77
C PHE A 685 29.88 -2.38 -1.98
N ALA A 686 30.59 -3.51 -2.08
CA ALA A 686 30.39 -4.47 -3.18
C ALA A 686 29.00 -5.12 -3.13
N SER A 687 28.54 -5.43 -1.92
CA SER A 687 27.28 -6.10 -1.62
C SER A 687 26.72 -5.62 -0.29
N TYR A 688 25.40 -5.59 -0.13
CA TYR A 688 24.72 -5.02 1.03
C TYR A 688 23.43 -5.75 1.34
N TYR A 689 23.19 -6.03 2.62
CA TYR A 689 21.92 -6.50 3.15
C TYR A 689 21.54 -5.72 4.41
N ARG A 690 20.32 -5.16 4.43
CA ARG A 690 19.73 -4.53 5.61
C ARG A 690 18.54 -5.36 6.08
N GLY A 691 18.60 -5.77 7.35
CA GLY A 691 17.59 -6.64 7.95
C GLY A 691 17.15 -6.15 9.33
N ILE A 692 15.96 -6.58 9.75
CA ILE A 692 15.42 -6.25 11.07
C ILE A 692 16.28 -6.94 12.14
N GLY A 693 16.93 -6.19 13.03
CA GLY A 693 17.85 -6.75 14.02
C GLY A 693 17.24 -7.88 14.86
N SER A 694 15.98 -7.74 15.26
CA SER A 694 15.27 -8.78 16.01
C SER A 694 15.25 -10.15 15.29
N THR A 695 15.19 -10.19 13.95
CA THR A 695 15.14 -11.45 13.19
C THR A 695 16.48 -12.17 13.17
N PHE A 696 17.59 -11.45 13.30
CA PHE A 696 18.92 -12.04 13.37
C PHE A 696 19.07 -12.97 14.56
N ASN A 697 18.37 -12.70 15.67
CA ASN A 697 18.37 -13.55 16.86
C ASN A 697 17.88 -14.98 16.59
N ALA A 698 17.07 -15.21 15.55
CA ALA A 698 16.66 -16.56 15.15
C ALA A 698 17.81 -17.39 14.59
N TYR A 699 18.87 -16.77 14.06
CA TYR A 699 20.05 -17.43 13.49
C TYR A 699 21.15 -17.72 14.54
N HIS A 700 20.90 -17.42 15.81
CA HIS A 700 21.79 -17.76 16.92
C HIS A 700 21.16 -18.86 17.79
N ASP A 701 21.97 -19.57 18.59
CA ASP A 701 21.56 -20.80 19.27
C ASP A 701 20.47 -20.58 20.33
N VAL A 702 19.21 -20.71 19.90
CA VAL A 702 18.02 -20.60 20.76
C VAL A 702 17.86 -21.81 21.69
N GLN A 703 18.26 -23.00 21.26
CA GLN A 703 18.02 -24.23 22.02
C GLN A 703 18.83 -24.26 23.32
N ASN A 704 20.08 -23.79 23.28
CA ASN A 704 20.96 -23.71 24.45
C ASN A 704 20.46 -22.69 25.49
N ILE A 705 19.86 -21.57 25.07
CA ILE A 705 19.25 -20.58 25.98
C ILE A 705 18.19 -21.25 26.87
N PHE A 706 17.43 -22.16 26.29
CA PHE A 706 16.32 -22.87 26.92
C PHE A 706 16.71 -24.20 27.57
N ARG A 707 17.99 -24.60 27.49
CA ARG A 707 18.56 -25.86 28.02
C ARG A 707 17.80 -27.12 27.57
N THR A 708 17.30 -27.11 26.34
CA THR A 708 16.62 -28.26 25.74
C THR A 708 17.68 -29.28 25.25
N PRO A 709 17.48 -30.60 25.41
CA PRO A 709 18.41 -31.60 24.87
C PRO A 709 18.57 -31.44 23.36
N GLN A 710 19.80 -31.48 22.85
CA GLN A 710 20.08 -31.36 21.43
C GLN A 710 19.64 -32.65 20.71
N GLU A 711 18.50 -32.62 20.03
CA GLU A 711 18.05 -33.72 19.16
C GLU A 711 18.78 -33.61 17.81
N ALA A 712 19.80 -34.46 17.61
CA ALA A 712 20.69 -34.47 16.45
C ALA A 712 21.53 -33.18 16.27
N PRO A 713 22.66 -33.20 15.53
CA PRO A 713 23.39 -31.98 15.22
C PRO A 713 22.51 -31.08 14.34
N THR A 714 21.91 -30.05 14.94
CA THR A 714 21.28 -28.95 14.21
C THR A 714 22.27 -28.43 13.17
N VAL A 715 21.83 -28.40 11.90
CA VAL A 715 22.66 -27.91 10.79
C VAL A 715 23.08 -26.48 11.12
N ALA A 716 24.38 -26.19 11.01
CA ALA A 716 24.91 -24.85 11.26
C ALA A 716 24.15 -23.82 10.40
N ASN A 717 23.83 -22.66 10.99
CA ASN A 717 23.19 -21.52 10.34
C ASN A 717 21.68 -21.67 9.97
N THR A 718 20.99 -22.72 10.42
CA THR A 718 19.51 -22.78 10.26
C THR A 718 18.81 -21.92 11.32
N PRO A 719 17.85 -21.05 10.94
CA PRO A 719 17.13 -20.22 11.91
C PRO A 719 16.15 -21.07 12.75
N ALA A 720 15.87 -20.62 13.98
CA ALA A 720 14.82 -21.17 14.81
C ALA A 720 13.46 -21.14 14.10
N GLU A 721 12.69 -22.22 14.23
CA GLU A 721 11.40 -22.37 13.53
C GLU A 721 10.36 -21.36 13.99
N ALA A 722 10.21 -21.14 15.29
CA ALA A 722 9.29 -20.15 15.85
C ALA A 722 9.88 -19.56 17.14
N VAL A 723 10.00 -18.23 17.19
CA VAL A 723 10.56 -17.51 18.35
C VAL A 723 9.90 -16.15 18.49
N MET A 724 9.60 -15.76 19.72
CA MET A 724 9.17 -14.39 20.03
C MET A 724 10.35 -13.62 20.62
N VAL A 725 10.85 -12.63 19.89
CA VAL A 725 12.00 -11.82 20.31
C VAL A 725 11.51 -10.52 20.93
N ILE A 726 11.93 -10.26 22.16
CA ILE A 726 11.69 -9.00 22.87
C ILE A 726 13.03 -8.26 22.99
N ASP A 727 13.26 -7.25 22.15
CA ASP A 727 14.49 -6.44 22.18
C ASP A 727 14.24 -5.16 22.97
N SER A 728 14.72 -5.11 24.21
CA SER A 728 14.63 -3.92 25.08
C SER A 728 15.94 -3.13 25.10
N GLY A 729 16.06 -2.24 24.12
CA GLY A 729 17.25 -1.43 23.87
C GLY A 729 17.26 -0.04 24.51
N TYR A 730 18.19 0.80 24.04
CA TYR A 730 18.37 2.15 24.56
C TYR A 730 17.25 3.12 24.16
N SER A 731 16.76 3.05 22.92
CA SER A 731 15.78 4.03 22.41
C SER A 731 14.32 3.59 22.56
N HIS A 732 14.05 2.28 22.45
CA HIS A 732 12.70 1.71 22.47
C HIS A 732 12.79 0.21 22.81
N THR A 733 11.65 -0.44 22.97
CA THR A 733 11.54 -1.90 23.10
C THR A 733 10.63 -2.45 21.99
N THR A 734 11.01 -3.56 21.34
CA THR A 734 10.19 -4.22 20.31
C THR A 734 9.81 -5.63 20.71
N ILE A 735 8.65 -6.10 20.25
CA ILE A 735 8.20 -7.49 20.32
C ILE A 735 8.02 -7.95 18.89
N THR A 736 8.83 -8.91 18.47
CA THR A 736 8.90 -9.40 17.09
C THR A 736 8.69 -10.91 17.08
N PRO A 737 7.50 -11.40 16.70
CA PRO A 737 7.30 -12.81 16.40
C PRO A 737 8.00 -13.16 15.08
N VAL A 738 8.84 -14.20 15.12
CA VAL A 738 9.66 -14.66 14.00
C VAL A 738 9.34 -16.13 13.74
N LEU A 739 9.07 -16.45 12.48
CA LEU A 739 8.81 -17.79 11.97
C LEU A 739 9.84 -18.12 10.90
N ARG A 740 10.68 -19.15 11.11
CA ARG A 740 11.75 -19.59 10.19
C ARG A 740 12.66 -18.45 9.73
N GLY A 741 13.06 -17.59 10.67
CA GLY A 741 13.90 -16.42 10.39
C GLY A 741 13.16 -15.25 9.71
N GLN A 742 11.86 -15.36 9.43
CA GLN A 742 11.02 -14.29 8.86
C GLN A 742 10.16 -13.60 9.93
N PRO A 743 10.10 -12.26 9.94
CA PRO A 743 9.24 -11.53 10.87
C PRO A 743 7.77 -11.59 10.42
N LEU A 744 6.84 -11.83 11.36
CA LEU A 744 5.41 -11.68 11.11
C LEU A 744 5.03 -10.20 11.29
N GLN A 745 5.18 -9.42 10.22
CA GLN A 745 5.15 -7.95 10.24
C GLN A 745 3.90 -7.35 10.91
N SER A 746 2.71 -7.87 10.64
CA SER A 746 1.44 -7.38 11.24
C SER A 746 1.40 -7.51 12.77
N ALA A 747 2.15 -8.46 13.32
CA ALA A 747 2.19 -8.77 14.74
C ALA A 747 3.36 -8.11 15.48
N ILE A 748 4.19 -7.30 14.82
CA ILE A 748 5.27 -6.57 15.49
C ILE A 748 4.68 -5.44 16.32
N LYS A 749 5.01 -5.41 17.62
CA LYS A 749 4.58 -4.34 18.53
C LYS A 749 5.80 -3.58 19.06
N ARG A 750 5.63 -2.28 19.30
CA ARG A 750 6.69 -1.38 19.75
C ARG A 750 6.23 -0.59 20.97
N LEU A 751 7.10 -0.55 21.97
CA LEU A 751 7.00 0.31 23.15
C LEU A 751 8.03 1.44 23.02
N ASP A 752 7.59 2.70 23.10
CA ASP A 752 8.49 3.87 23.00
C ASP A 752 9.26 4.16 24.30
N VAL A 753 9.38 3.14 25.16
CA VAL A 753 10.18 3.15 26.37
C VAL A 753 11.44 2.32 26.15
N GLY A 754 12.59 2.97 26.27
CA GLY A 754 13.91 2.34 26.32
C GLY A 754 14.78 3.00 27.38
N GLY A 755 16.05 2.59 27.45
CA GLY A 755 17.02 3.07 28.45
C GLY A 755 17.17 4.60 28.53
N LYS A 756 16.98 5.33 27.42
CA LYS A 756 17.00 6.80 27.38
C LYS A 756 15.85 7.41 28.18
N VAL A 757 14.63 6.89 28.01
CA VAL A 757 13.44 7.34 28.75
C VAL A 757 13.61 7.07 30.24
N LEU A 758 14.09 5.88 30.59
CA LEU A 758 14.37 5.49 31.98
C LEU A 758 15.39 6.42 32.64
N THR A 759 16.49 6.71 31.94
CA THR A 759 17.54 7.60 32.43
C THR A 759 17.01 9.02 32.61
N ASN A 760 16.29 9.57 31.63
CA ASN A 760 15.70 10.91 31.72
C ASN A 760 14.68 11.02 32.86
N TYR A 761 13.88 9.98 33.08
CA TYR A 761 12.92 9.93 34.17
C TYR A 761 13.62 9.90 35.53
N LEU A 762 14.66 9.08 35.68
CA LEU A 762 15.49 9.06 36.89
C LEU A 762 16.17 10.43 37.12
N THR A 763 16.70 11.06 36.08
CA THR A 763 17.28 12.42 36.16
C THR A 763 16.28 13.41 36.73
N ARG A 764 15.02 13.38 36.25
CA ARG A 764 13.96 14.25 36.75
C ARG A 764 13.64 13.97 38.21
N LEU A 765 13.51 12.71 38.61
CA LEU A 765 13.20 12.34 40.00
C LEU A 765 14.31 12.79 40.96
N ILE A 766 15.57 12.52 40.60
CA ILE A 766 16.73 12.92 41.38
C ILE A 766 16.81 14.44 41.48
N SER A 767 16.64 15.16 40.37
CA SER A 767 16.72 16.63 40.32
C SER A 767 15.67 17.34 41.16
N LEU A 768 14.52 16.70 41.39
CA LEU A 768 13.47 17.23 42.25
C LEU A 768 13.71 16.96 43.74
N ARG A 769 14.42 15.87 44.08
CA ARG A 769 14.58 15.39 45.48
C ARG A 769 15.93 15.71 46.10
N HIS A 770 16.98 15.78 45.28
CA HIS A 770 18.37 15.90 45.70
C HIS A 770 19.03 17.09 45.01
N PHE A 771 19.98 16.83 44.10
CA PHE A 771 20.73 17.82 43.34
C PHE A 771 20.21 17.87 41.90
N ASP A 772 20.32 19.04 41.27
CA ASP A 772 20.00 19.18 39.85
C ASP A 772 21.03 18.42 39.01
N MET A 773 20.62 17.26 38.47
CA MET A 773 21.46 16.37 37.67
C MET A 773 21.11 16.46 36.18
N ARG A 774 20.39 17.51 35.74
CA ARG A 774 19.94 17.65 34.34
C ARG A 774 21.09 17.72 33.34
N ASN A 775 22.26 18.21 33.76
CA ASN A 775 23.44 18.30 32.92
C ASN A 775 24.36 17.06 33.03
N ASP A 776 24.10 16.15 33.97
CA ASP A 776 24.98 15.03 34.33
C ASP A 776 24.35 13.66 34.00
N THR A 777 23.75 13.57 32.82
CA THR A 777 22.99 12.40 32.37
C THR A 777 23.81 11.11 32.31
N TYR A 778 25.14 11.19 32.11
CA TYR A 778 26.04 10.05 32.15
C TYR A 778 26.09 9.40 33.55
N ILE A 779 26.26 10.23 34.59
CA ILE A 779 26.30 9.77 35.98
C ILE A 779 24.96 9.15 36.35
N VAL A 780 23.84 9.75 35.93
CA VAL A 780 22.50 9.19 36.17
C VAL A 780 22.31 7.85 35.46
N ASN A 781 22.86 7.66 34.26
CA ASN A 781 22.83 6.37 33.58
C ASN A 781 23.62 5.31 34.37
N GLU A 782 24.78 5.65 34.91
CA GLU A 782 25.57 4.77 35.78
C GLU A 782 24.81 4.42 37.07
N MET A 783 24.17 5.41 37.71
CA MET A 783 23.30 5.19 38.87
C MET A 783 22.18 4.20 38.54
N LYS A 784 21.53 4.34 37.39
CA LYS A 784 20.46 3.44 36.93
C LYS A 784 21.00 2.02 36.77
N GLU A 785 22.12 1.85 36.06
CA GLU A 785 22.70 0.52 35.80
C GLU A 785 23.19 -0.18 37.07
N LEU A 786 23.72 0.56 38.05
CA LEU A 786 24.22 -0.01 39.30
C LEU A 786 23.13 -0.27 40.35
N SER A 787 22.07 0.55 40.38
CA SER A 787 21.14 0.57 41.52
C SER A 787 19.72 0.08 41.21
N CYS A 788 19.24 0.22 39.98
CA CYS A 788 17.85 -0.08 39.64
C CYS A 788 17.61 -1.58 39.42
N TYR A 789 16.39 -2.04 39.72
CA TYR A 789 15.95 -3.43 39.55
C TYR A 789 14.44 -3.50 39.30
N VAL A 790 13.94 -4.59 38.73
CA VAL A 790 12.50 -4.83 38.54
C VAL A 790 11.94 -5.53 39.78
N SER A 791 10.95 -4.91 40.43
CA SER A 791 10.31 -5.48 41.62
C SER A 791 9.35 -6.62 41.27
N ALA A 792 9.34 -7.67 42.09
CA ALA A 792 8.37 -8.77 41.99
C ALA A 792 6.99 -8.43 42.60
N ASP A 793 6.97 -7.51 43.56
CA ASP A 793 5.78 -6.96 44.22
C ASP A 793 5.96 -5.46 44.45
N PHE A 794 5.56 -4.71 43.43
CA PHE A 794 5.70 -3.26 43.41
C PHE A 794 5.01 -2.57 44.60
N LYS A 795 3.83 -3.07 45.00
CA LYS A 795 3.03 -2.47 46.07
C LYS A 795 3.71 -2.64 47.43
N ALA A 796 4.23 -3.83 47.71
CA ALA A 796 4.94 -4.10 48.96
C ALA A 796 6.22 -3.27 49.08
N ASP A 797 6.99 -3.14 47.99
CA ASP A 797 8.21 -2.33 47.99
C ASP A 797 7.91 -0.83 48.09
N LEU A 798 6.79 -0.37 47.53
CA LEU A 798 6.32 1.01 47.69
C LEU A 798 5.98 1.32 49.15
N GLU A 799 5.29 0.42 49.85
CA GLU A 799 4.97 0.58 51.28
C GLU A 799 6.22 0.68 52.16
N LYS A 800 7.24 -0.17 51.94
CA LYS A 800 8.53 -0.12 52.65
C LYS A 800 9.26 1.20 52.43
N SER A 801 9.11 1.79 51.24
CA SER A 801 9.74 3.06 50.87
C SER A 801 8.97 4.30 51.35
N TRP A 802 7.76 4.13 51.89
CA TRP A 802 6.90 5.25 52.28
C TRP A 802 7.34 5.89 53.60
N LYS A 803 7.56 7.21 53.56
CA LYS A 803 8.04 8.00 54.70
C LYS A 803 7.07 8.05 55.88
N GLY A 804 5.77 7.84 55.64
CA GLY A 804 4.70 8.09 56.62
C GLY A 804 4.16 9.52 56.58
N THR A 805 3.20 9.81 57.45
CA THR A 805 2.56 11.13 57.60
C THR A 805 3.46 12.13 58.34
N ARG A 806 3.13 13.42 58.27
CA ARG A 806 3.98 14.50 58.79
C ARG A 806 4.14 14.40 60.31
N GLY A 807 5.31 13.96 60.77
CA GLY A 807 5.67 13.89 62.19
C GLY A 807 6.11 12.50 62.64
N GLU A 808 5.65 11.45 61.97
CA GLU A 808 5.93 10.05 62.29
C GLU A 808 6.64 9.37 61.13
N ARG A 809 7.95 9.15 61.27
CA ARG A 809 8.73 8.40 60.28
C ARG A 809 8.60 6.91 60.55
N ARG A 810 8.21 6.14 59.54
CA ARG A 810 8.09 4.68 59.65
C ARG A 810 9.47 4.03 59.90
N PRO A 811 9.55 2.95 60.71
CA PRO A 811 10.80 2.22 60.97
C PRO A 811 11.49 1.71 59.69
N ASP A 812 10.71 1.20 58.73
CA ASP A 812 11.24 0.70 57.45
C ASP A 812 11.86 1.83 56.63
N TYR A 813 11.24 3.01 56.61
CA TYR A 813 11.82 4.17 55.94
C TYR A 813 13.14 4.62 56.59
N LEU A 814 13.23 4.58 57.92
CA LEU A 814 14.42 4.99 58.69
C LEU A 814 15.58 4.01 58.55
N SER A 815 15.29 2.70 58.52
CA SER A 815 16.29 1.65 58.30
C SER A 815 16.66 1.48 56.82
N GLY A 816 15.89 2.08 55.91
CA GLY A 816 16.04 1.91 54.47
C GLY A 816 15.28 0.70 53.91
N GLY A 817 14.68 -0.14 54.75
CA GLY A 817 13.76 -1.21 54.34
C GLY A 817 14.38 -2.26 53.40
N GLY A 818 15.71 -2.37 53.36
CA GLY A 818 16.45 -3.19 52.39
C GLY A 818 16.46 -2.62 50.95
N ILE A 819 15.81 -1.49 50.73
CA ILE A 819 15.63 -0.85 49.41
C ILE A 819 16.52 0.38 49.27
N ALA A 820 16.74 1.17 50.32
CA ALA A 820 17.59 2.35 50.20
C ALA A 820 19.06 1.95 49.94
N LYS A 821 19.73 2.68 49.06
CA LYS A 821 21.18 2.62 48.82
C LYS A 821 21.72 4.03 48.69
N ASP A 822 22.98 4.24 49.09
CA ASP A 822 23.65 5.52 48.89
C ASP A 822 24.61 5.41 47.70
N TYR A 823 24.50 6.32 46.75
CA TYR A 823 25.43 6.45 45.63
C TYR A 823 26.37 7.60 45.90
N ILE A 824 27.67 7.32 45.99
CA ILE A 824 28.69 8.34 46.21
C ILE A 824 29.12 8.90 44.85
N LEU A 825 28.98 10.22 44.66
CA LEU A 825 29.27 10.90 43.40
C LEU A 825 30.76 10.89 43.08
N PRO A 826 31.17 10.71 41.80
CA PRO A 826 32.57 10.84 41.42
C PRO A 826 33.10 12.26 41.71
N ASP A 827 34.35 12.37 42.14
CA ASP A 827 35.02 13.66 42.40
C ASP A 827 35.90 14.11 41.22
N PHE A 828 36.05 13.26 40.20
CA PHE A 828 36.89 13.43 39.00
C PHE A 828 38.36 13.81 39.25
N HIS A 829 38.82 13.77 40.51
CA HIS A 829 40.19 14.00 40.93
C HIS A 829 40.86 12.69 41.34
N THR A 830 40.15 11.88 42.12
CA THR A 830 40.62 10.58 42.61
C THR A 830 39.77 9.42 42.09
N ARG A 831 38.48 9.68 41.85
CA ARG A 831 37.48 8.70 41.44
C ARG A 831 36.63 9.21 40.28
N PHE A 832 36.77 8.53 39.14
CA PHE A 832 36.08 8.89 37.89
C PHE A 832 34.69 8.24 37.71
N LYS A 833 34.35 7.24 38.52
CA LYS A 833 33.05 6.55 38.54
C LYS A 833 32.43 6.62 39.93
N GLY A 834 31.11 6.65 40.04
CA GLY A 834 30.48 6.61 41.36
C GLY A 834 30.54 5.22 41.98
N THR A 835 30.17 5.15 43.26
CA THR A 835 30.17 3.89 44.01
C THR A 835 28.84 3.72 44.74
N LEU A 836 28.17 2.59 44.53
CA LEU A 836 26.96 2.24 45.25
C LEU A 836 27.33 1.53 46.56
N VAL A 837 26.84 2.06 47.69
CA VAL A 837 27.05 1.49 49.02
C VAL A 837 25.71 1.25 49.73
N ASP A 838 25.75 0.40 50.75
CA ASP A 838 24.59 0.19 51.61
C ASP A 838 24.17 1.48 52.30
N TYR A 839 22.86 1.65 52.47
CA TYR A 839 22.29 2.81 53.13
C TYR A 839 22.73 2.88 54.59
N ASP A 840 23.33 4.01 54.98
CA ASP A 840 23.73 4.27 56.36
C ASP A 840 22.82 5.35 57.00
N PRO A 841 21.89 4.97 57.91
CA PRO A 841 21.04 5.92 58.62
C PRO A 841 21.84 6.99 59.39
N ALA A 842 23.07 6.69 59.83
CA ALA A 842 23.91 7.61 60.60
C ALA A 842 24.47 8.75 59.76
N ARG A 843 24.69 8.55 58.44
CA ARG A 843 25.10 9.61 57.49
C ARG A 843 24.06 10.73 57.37
N HIS A 844 22.79 10.43 57.63
CA HIS A 844 21.69 11.37 57.52
C HIS A 844 21.24 11.97 58.87
N SER A 845 21.95 11.68 59.95
CA SER A 845 21.68 12.25 61.28
C SER A 845 22.13 13.73 61.36
N LYS A 846 21.34 14.57 62.05
CA LYS A 846 21.67 16.00 62.25
C LYS A 846 23.06 16.20 62.91
N ALA A 847 23.49 15.26 63.74
CA ALA A 847 24.76 15.31 64.47
C ALA A 847 25.99 15.18 63.54
N ARG A 848 25.90 14.35 62.49
CA ARG A 848 27.00 14.17 61.53
C ARG A 848 27.01 15.24 60.42
N LYS A 849 25.85 15.82 60.07
CA LYS A 849 25.77 16.99 59.16
C LYS A 849 26.48 18.24 59.68
N LEU A 850 26.66 18.36 61.01
CA LEU A 850 27.43 19.42 61.66
C LEU A 850 28.90 19.04 61.93
N ALA A 851 29.25 17.75 61.91
CA ALA A 851 30.58 17.23 62.23
C ALA A 851 31.37 16.71 61.00
N ALA A 852 30.71 16.52 59.86
CA ALA A 852 31.34 16.01 58.65
C ALA A 852 31.99 17.14 57.84
N GLN A 853 33.29 17.34 58.07
CA GLN A 853 34.24 17.72 57.02
C GLN A 853 34.57 16.49 56.14
N SER A 854 33.59 15.70 55.69
CA SER A 854 33.87 14.58 54.79
C SER A 854 33.62 15.02 53.35
N GLU A 855 34.66 14.95 52.53
CA GLU A 855 34.78 15.46 51.15
C GLU A 855 33.93 14.73 50.09
N GLU A 856 33.07 13.77 50.47
CA GLU A 856 32.32 12.94 49.52
C GLU A 856 30.81 13.23 49.52
N ASP A 857 30.30 13.79 48.42
CA ASP A 857 28.87 14.00 48.21
C ASP A 857 28.16 12.67 47.89
N ALA A 858 27.13 12.34 48.69
CA ALA A 858 26.37 11.09 48.57
C ALA A 858 24.86 11.34 48.34
N LEU A 859 24.26 10.51 47.49
CA LEU A 859 22.87 10.58 47.06
C LEU A 859 22.12 9.30 47.41
N THR A 860 21.08 9.39 48.25
CA THR A 860 20.28 8.23 48.65
C THR A 860 19.19 7.92 47.62
N LEU A 861 19.29 6.76 46.96
CA LEU A 861 18.28 6.23 46.05
C LEU A 861 17.32 5.30 46.82
N ARG A 862 16.01 5.49 46.66
CA ARG A 862 14.97 4.72 47.36
C ARG A 862 14.02 4.08 46.36
N ASN A 863 12.80 4.59 46.25
CA ASN A 863 11.78 3.99 45.39
C ASN A 863 12.07 4.19 43.90
N GLU A 864 12.92 5.14 43.55
CA GLU A 864 13.42 5.35 42.19
C GLU A 864 14.11 4.08 41.64
N ARG A 865 14.70 3.26 42.51
CA ARG A 865 15.40 2.02 42.12
C ARG A 865 14.47 1.03 41.40
N PHE A 866 13.20 0.94 41.80
CA PHE A 866 12.24 0.03 41.18
C PHE A 866 11.11 0.75 40.43
N ALA A 867 10.80 1.99 40.76
CA ALA A 867 9.81 2.80 40.04
C ALA A 867 10.28 3.22 38.64
N VAL A 868 11.58 3.37 38.42
CA VAL A 868 12.11 3.69 37.09
C VAL A 868 11.94 2.50 36.13
N PRO A 869 12.44 1.28 36.43
CA PRO A 869 12.19 0.12 35.56
C PRO A 869 10.72 -0.28 35.41
N GLU A 870 9.86 0.04 36.39
CA GLU A 870 8.41 -0.24 36.31
C GLU A 870 7.76 0.43 35.09
N ILE A 871 8.32 1.50 34.54
CA ILE A 871 7.80 2.17 33.32
C ILE A 871 7.76 1.22 32.11
N LEU A 872 8.59 0.17 32.08
CA LEU A 872 8.51 -0.87 31.04
C LEU A 872 7.24 -1.74 31.19
N PHE A 873 6.76 -1.93 32.40
CA PHE A 873 5.58 -2.75 32.73
C PHE A 873 4.30 -1.90 32.85
N ASN A 874 4.43 -0.64 33.28
CA ASN A 874 3.33 0.32 33.44
C ASN A 874 3.74 1.72 32.92
N PRO A 875 3.80 1.93 31.59
CA PRO A 875 4.25 3.20 31.00
C PRO A 875 3.38 4.41 31.39
N SER A 876 2.10 4.17 31.68
CA SER A 876 1.13 5.21 32.05
C SER A 876 1.52 6.00 33.29
N ASP A 877 2.30 5.40 34.21
CA ASP A 877 2.80 6.07 35.42
C ASP A 877 3.77 7.23 35.10
N ALA A 878 4.41 7.18 33.94
CA ALA A 878 5.26 8.26 33.41
C ALA A 878 4.50 9.20 32.46
N GLY A 879 3.18 9.02 32.31
CA GLY A 879 2.35 9.77 31.36
C GLY A 879 2.45 9.29 29.91
N ILE A 880 3.06 8.11 29.67
CA ILE A 880 3.18 7.50 28.35
C ILE A 880 1.95 6.61 28.14
N ARG A 881 1.08 6.99 27.20
CA ARG A 881 -0.18 6.29 26.91
C ARG A 881 0.04 5.06 26.02
N GLN A 882 0.81 4.11 26.51
CA GLN A 882 1.05 2.81 25.87
C GLN A 882 0.87 1.67 26.89
N PRO A 883 0.46 0.48 26.44
CA PRO A 883 0.41 -0.71 27.28
C PRO A 883 1.83 -1.18 27.67
N GLY A 884 1.91 -1.94 28.76
CA GLY A 884 3.17 -2.53 29.24
C GLY A 884 3.64 -3.72 28.39
N LEU A 885 4.83 -4.24 28.69
CA LEU A 885 5.43 -5.36 27.93
C LEU A 885 4.51 -6.59 27.83
N ALA A 886 3.88 -7.02 28.92
CA ALA A 886 3.08 -8.23 28.92
C ALA A 886 1.78 -8.07 28.11
N ASP A 887 1.15 -6.89 28.17
CA ASP A 887 -0.01 -6.56 27.34
C ASP A 887 0.38 -6.47 25.87
N LEU A 888 1.52 -5.86 25.53
CA LEU A 888 2.01 -5.80 24.15
C LEU A 888 2.36 -7.18 23.58
N VAL A 889 2.85 -8.11 24.40
CA VAL A 889 3.05 -9.52 24.00
C VAL A 889 1.70 -10.16 23.66
N TYR A 890 0.68 -9.94 24.48
CA TYR A 890 -0.66 -10.43 24.22
C TYR A 890 -1.26 -9.81 22.94
N ASP A 891 -1.16 -8.49 22.78
CA ASP A 891 -1.59 -7.77 21.57
C ASP A 891 -0.88 -8.28 20.31
N SER A 892 0.40 -8.65 20.42
CA SER A 892 1.17 -9.27 19.33
C SER A 892 0.58 -10.63 18.93
N LEU A 893 0.21 -11.46 19.92
CA LEU A 893 -0.39 -12.78 19.68
C LEU A 893 -1.79 -12.69 19.07
N GLN A 894 -2.59 -11.69 19.44
CA GLN A 894 -3.95 -11.51 18.91
C GLN A 894 -4.00 -11.28 17.39
N GLU A 895 -2.92 -10.78 16.79
CA GLU A 895 -2.79 -10.62 15.33
C GLU A 895 -2.46 -11.94 14.61
N LEU A 896 -2.15 -13.00 15.36
CA LEU A 896 -1.65 -14.26 14.84
C LEU A 896 -2.66 -15.40 15.00
N PRO A 897 -2.66 -16.39 14.07
CA PRO A 897 -3.44 -17.60 14.24
C PRO A 897 -3.11 -18.30 15.56
N ILE A 898 -4.14 -18.77 16.26
CA ILE A 898 -4.02 -19.40 17.59
C ILE A 898 -3.06 -20.61 17.60
N GLY A 899 -2.93 -21.31 16.47
CA GLY A 899 -2.01 -22.45 16.31
C GLY A 899 -0.53 -22.08 16.46
N LEU A 900 -0.14 -20.81 16.29
CA LEU A 900 1.25 -20.37 16.46
C LEU A 900 1.58 -20.00 17.92
N TRP A 901 0.57 -19.78 18.76
CA TRP A 901 0.76 -19.26 20.12
C TRP A 901 1.60 -20.19 21.00
N PRO A 902 1.35 -21.52 21.05
CA PRO A 902 2.13 -22.40 21.91
C PRO A 902 3.63 -22.39 21.56
N ALA A 903 3.96 -22.36 20.27
CA ALA A 903 5.35 -22.36 19.80
C ALA A 903 6.06 -21.04 20.11
N LEU A 904 5.39 -19.90 19.93
CA LEU A 904 5.95 -18.58 20.22
C LEU A 904 6.10 -18.34 21.73
N LEU A 905 5.10 -18.71 22.52
CA LEU A 905 5.11 -18.56 23.98
C LEU A 905 6.12 -19.48 24.67
N ALA A 906 6.36 -20.66 24.12
CA ALA A 906 7.38 -21.58 24.62
C ALA A 906 8.82 -21.12 24.30
N ASN A 907 8.99 -20.11 23.45
CA ASN A 907 10.27 -19.63 22.96
C ASN A 907 10.34 -18.08 22.97
N ILE A 908 10.11 -17.45 24.14
CA ILE A 908 10.29 -16.00 24.29
C ILE A 908 11.74 -15.69 24.67
N ILE A 909 12.47 -15.05 23.76
CA ILE A 909 13.85 -14.60 24.00
C ILE A 909 13.86 -13.10 24.24
N VAL A 910 14.53 -12.68 25.30
CA VAL A 910 14.67 -11.25 25.64
C VAL A 910 16.13 -10.82 25.45
N VAL A 911 16.35 -9.84 24.59
CA VAL A 911 17.66 -9.26 24.27
C VAL A 911 17.68 -7.74 24.52
N GLY A 912 18.86 -7.13 24.45
CA GLY A 912 19.04 -5.70 24.67
C GLY A 912 19.47 -5.33 26.10
N GLY A 913 19.94 -4.10 26.26
CA GLY A 913 20.61 -3.66 27.49
C GLY A 913 19.71 -3.52 28.73
N ASN A 914 18.42 -3.21 28.57
CA ASN A 914 17.52 -3.08 29.74
C ASN A 914 17.21 -4.44 30.38
N THR A 915 17.49 -5.55 29.68
CA THR A 915 17.26 -6.89 30.22
C THR A 915 18.20 -7.25 31.37
N HIS A 916 19.25 -6.45 31.59
CA HIS A 916 20.18 -6.61 32.72
C HIS A 916 19.57 -6.26 34.08
N PHE A 917 18.40 -5.59 34.14
CA PHE A 917 17.75 -5.37 35.42
C PHE A 917 17.40 -6.69 36.11
N ASP A 918 17.81 -6.82 37.36
CA ASP A 918 17.45 -7.97 38.19
C ASP A 918 15.93 -8.09 38.31
N GLY A 919 15.40 -9.31 38.20
CA GLY A 919 13.96 -9.57 38.27
C GLY A 919 13.18 -9.39 36.95
N PHE A 920 13.81 -8.86 35.88
CA PHE A 920 13.13 -8.57 34.61
C PHE A 920 12.43 -9.80 34.02
N ILE A 921 13.16 -10.90 33.89
CA ILE A 921 12.68 -12.14 33.26
C ILE A 921 11.56 -12.77 34.09
N GLN A 922 11.74 -12.84 35.42
CA GLN A 922 10.75 -13.42 36.31
C GLN A 922 9.45 -12.62 36.32
N ARG A 923 9.54 -11.28 36.33
CA ARG A 923 8.38 -10.40 36.29
C ARG A 923 7.62 -10.53 34.96
N LEU A 924 8.33 -10.49 33.84
CA LEU A 924 7.73 -10.62 32.51
C LEU A 924 7.04 -11.96 32.34
N GLN A 925 7.68 -13.08 32.71
CA GLN A 925 7.07 -14.40 32.63
C GLN A 925 5.79 -14.48 33.49
N LYS A 926 5.85 -14.01 34.74
CA LYS A 926 4.69 -14.01 35.64
C LYS A 926 3.50 -13.25 35.04
N GLU A 927 3.76 -12.11 34.41
CA GLU A 927 2.70 -11.27 33.85
C GLU A 927 2.15 -11.78 32.50
N VAL A 928 2.98 -12.39 31.66
CA VAL A 928 2.52 -13.00 30.40
C VAL A 928 1.64 -14.22 30.69
N VAL A 929 2.03 -15.07 31.65
CA VAL A 929 1.22 -16.23 32.09
C VAL A 929 -0.19 -15.81 32.54
N GLN A 930 -0.35 -14.62 33.13
CA GLN A 930 -1.66 -14.11 33.57
C GLN A 930 -2.58 -13.64 32.43
N ARG A 931 -2.05 -13.50 31.20
CA ARG A 931 -2.76 -12.93 30.04
C ARG A 931 -3.06 -13.96 28.96
N VAL A 932 -2.39 -15.10 28.98
CA VAL A 932 -2.53 -16.14 27.96
C VAL A 932 -3.30 -17.35 28.52
N PRO A 933 -3.89 -18.19 27.64
CA PRO A 933 -4.55 -19.41 28.05
C PRO A 933 -3.67 -20.38 28.87
N ASP A 934 -4.27 -21.06 29.85
CA ASP A 934 -3.57 -21.97 30.78
C ASP A 934 -2.92 -23.19 30.10
N ASP A 935 -3.35 -23.56 28.90
CA ASP A 935 -2.81 -24.65 28.09
C ASP A 935 -1.50 -24.28 27.36
N CYS A 936 -1.17 -22.98 27.29
CA CYS A 936 0.06 -22.50 26.68
C CYS A 936 1.22 -22.47 27.70
N ILE A 937 2.31 -23.19 27.41
CA ILE A 937 3.52 -23.14 28.23
C ILE A 937 4.30 -21.86 27.89
N VAL A 938 4.41 -20.94 28.84
CA VAL A 938 5.20 -19.72 28.70
C VAL A 938 6.62 -19.92 29.23
N ARG A 939 7.63 -19.70 28.38
CA ARG A 939 9.05 -19.72 28.77
C ARG A 939 9.72 -18.45 28.30
N VAL A 940 10.20 -17.66 29.24
CA VAL A 940 10.96 -16.44 28.97
C VAL A 940 12.41 -16.67 29.37
N ALA A 941 13.33 -16.43 28.45
CA ALA A 941 14.75 -16.59 28.71
C ALA A 941 15.58 -15.44 28.16
N ARG A 942 16.73 -15.21 28.80
CA ARG A 942 17.75 -14.23 28.42
C ARG A 942 19.02 -14.99 28.08
N PRO A 943 19.68 -14.72 26.95
CA PRO A 943 21.00 -15.30 26.68
C PRO A 943 22.05 -14.80 27.68
N ALA A 944 23.21 -15.45 27.70
CA ALA A 944 24.31 -15.08 28.60
C ALA A 944 24.78 -13.63 28.37
N ASP A 945 24.94 -13.25 27.11
CA ASP A 945 25.17 -11.87 26.68
C ASP A 945 24.01 -11.40 25.78
N PRO A 946 23.02 -10.67 26.33
CA PRO A 946 21.89 -10.13 25.57
C PRO A 946 22.23 -8.89 24.75
N VAL A 947 23.43 -8.30 24.90
CA VAL A 947 23.83 -7.08 24.20
C VAL A 947 24.45 -7.40 22.83
N THR A 948 25.17 -8.51 22.70
CA THR A 948 25.84 -8.93 21.46
C THR A 948 25.09 -10.03 20.70
N HIS A 949 24.05 -10.63 21.29
CA HIS A 949 23.30 -11.75 20.71
C HIS A 949 22.78 -11.46 19.29
N THR A 950 22.17 -10.30 19.07
CA THR A 950 21.69 -9.85 17.75
C THR A 950 22.82 -9.82 16.71
N TRP A 951 24.01 -9.37 17.12
CA TRP A 951 25.17 -9.29 16.24
C TRP A 951 25.68 -10.69 15.85
N PHE A 952 25.77 -11.63 16.80
CA PHE A 952 26.13 -13.02 16.50
C PHE A 952 25.13 -13.70 15.57
N GLY A 953 23.84 -13.39 15.71
CA GLY A 953 22.81 -13.80 14.77
C GLY A 953 23.08 -13.29 13.34
N GLY A 954 23.45 -12.02 13.20
CA GLY A 954 23.85 -11.44 11.91
C GLY A 954 25.14 -12.06 11.35
N ALA A 955 26.08 -12.44 12.23
CA ALA A 955 27.31 -13.12 11.85
C ALA A 955 27.07 -14.55 11.34
N ASN A 956 26.17 -15.29 11.98
CA ASN A 956 25.74 -16.60 11.50
C ASN A 956 25.01 -16.49 10.16
N LEU A 957 24.15 -15.48 10.00
CA LEU A 957 23.47 -15.18 8.73
C LEU A 957 24.48 -14.86 7.61
N ALA A 958 25.56 -14.13 7.91
CA ALA A 958 26.64 -13.85 6.96
C ALA A 958 27.32 -15.12 6.42
N CYS A 959 27.32 -16.19 7.21
CA CYS A 959 27.90 -17.48 6.86
C CYS A 959 26.88 -18.44 6.21
N HIS A 960 25.63 -18.01 6.02
CA HIS A 960 24.58 -18.82 5.42
C HIS A 960 24.85 -19.03 3.92
N THR A 961 24.60 -20.24 3.40
CA THR A 961 24.90 -20.62 2.01
C THR A 961 24.16 -19.75 0.99
N ASN A 962 22.98 -19.26 1.36
CA ASN A 962 22.10 -18.51 0.46
C ASN A 962 22.15 -16.99 0.69
N ILE A 963 23.17 -16.46 1.39
CA ILE A 963 23.27 -15.02 1.69
C ILE A 963 23.29 -14.13 0.43
N GLU A 964 23.84 -14.63 -0.69
CA GLU A 964 23.84 -13.91 -1.98
C GLU A 964 22.43 -13.68 -2.53
N GLY A 965 21.46 -14.54 -2.17
CA GLY A 965 20.07 -14.38 -2.55
C GLY A 965 19.39 -13.19 -1.85
N LEU A 966 19.85 -12.86 -0.64
CA LEU A 966 19.36 -11.72 0.14
C LEU A 966 20.06 -10.41 -0.18
N ALA A 967 21.37 -10.45 -0.42
CA ALA A 967 22.18 -9.25 -0.54
C ALA A 967 22.05 -8.62 -1.93
N VAL A 968 22.03 -7.29 -1.99
CA VAL A 968 22.03 -6.51 -3.23
C VAL A 968 23.47 -6.13 -3.56
N THR A 969 23.89 -6.31 -4.79
CA THR A 969 25.19 -5.86 -5.30
C THR A 969 25.13 -4.40 -5.74
N LYS A 970 26.28 -3.71 -5.76
CA LYS A 970 26.34 -2.31 -6.23
C LYS A 970 25.81 -2.15 -7.66
N ALA A 971 26.11 -3.11 -8.54
CA ALA A 971 25.61 -3.09 -9.92
C ALA A 971 24.08 -3.19 -10.00
N GLU A 972 23.46 -4.07 -9.19
CA GLU A 972 21.99 -4.17 -9.10
C GLU A 972 21.37 -2.86 -8.58
N TYR A 973 22.02 -2.18 -7.62
CA TYR A 973 21.56 -0.89 -7.12
C TYR A 973 21.67 0.21 -8.18
N GLU A 974 22.78 0.29 -8.92
CA GLU A 974 22.97 1.28 -9.98
C GLU A 974 21.97 1.08 -11.15
N GLU A 975 21.57 -0.17 -11.43
CA GLU A 975 20.62 -0.50 -12.49
C GLU A 975 19.16 -0.22 -12.10
N HIS A 976 18.76 -0.58 -10.87
CA HIS A 976 17.35 -0.61 -10.47
C HIS A 976 16.98 0.37 -9.35
N GLY A 977 17.97 1.00 -8.70
CA GLY A 977 17.78 1.97 -7.62
C GLY A 977 17.27 1.38 -6.30
N ALA A 978 16.87 2.27 -5.38
CA ALA A 978 16.47 1.92 -4.02
C ALA A 978 15.19 1.06 -3.93
N SER A 979 14.30 1.09 -4.94
CA SER A 979 13.09 0.27 -4.97
C SER A 979 13.40 -1.23 -5.06
N TRP A 980 14.46 -1.60 -5.80
CA TRP A 980 14.95 -2.97 -5.88
C TRP A 980 15.52 -3.45 -4.55
N VAL A 981 16.27 -2.57 -3.86
CA VAL A 981 16.80 -2.85 -2.52
C VAL A 981 15.68 -3.18 -1.54
N ALA A 982 14.64 -2.33 -1.49
CA ALA A 982 13.48 -2.54 -0.64
C ALA A 982 12.76 -3.87 -0.96
N LYS A 983 12.59 -4.20 -2.25
CA LYS A 983 11.97 -5.46 -2.68
C LYS A 983 12.79 -6.69 -2.26
N LYS A 984 14.11 -6.68 -2.47
CA LYS A 984 15.00 -7.82 -2.18
C LYS A 984 15.10 -8.06 -0.67
N PHE A 985 15.21 -7.00 0.13
CA PHE A 985 15.29 -7.13 1.59
C PHE A 985 13.97 -7.59 2.24
N ALA A 986 12.82 -7.33 1.60
CA ALA A 986 11.53 -7.83 2.06
C ALA A 986 11.28 -9.32 1.77
N ALA A 987 11.98 -9.92 0.80
CA ALA A 987 11.74 -11.29 0.34
C ALA A 987 12.21 -12.37 1.32
N GLY A 988 13.21 -12.06 2.17
CA GLY A 988 13.74 -13.02 3.13
C GLY A 988 14.45 -14.22 2.50
N LEU A 989 15.03 -15.11 3.34
CA LEU A 989 15.51 -16.42 2.88
C LEU A 989 14.29 -17.31 2.70
N GLY A 990 13.68 -17.27 1.52
CA GLY A 990 12.74 -18.30 1.08
C GLY A 990 13.44 -19.66 1.08
N THR A 991 12.74 -20.70 1.55
CA THR A 991 13.19 -22.09 1.48
C THR A 991 13.36 -22.56 0.05
#